data_AF-A0A6I9U834-F1
#
_entry.id   AF-A0A6I9U834-F1
#
_cell.length_a   1.000
_cell.length_b   1.000
_cell.length_c   1.000
_cell.angle_alpha   90.00
_cell.angle_beta   90.00
_cell.angle_gamma   90.00
#
_symmetry.space_group_name_H-M   'P 1'
#
loop_
_entity.id
_entity.type
_entity.pdbx_description
1 polymer ?
#
loop_
_entity_poly.entity_id
_entity_poly.type
_entity_poly.pdbx_seq_one_letter_code
_entity_poly.pdbx_strand_id
1 'polypeptide(L)'
;MSAKKGDEAVLPLFDTRAARGGAVHKLFCLTILCGIVLIWSYRLIHIPRAGQPGKHAWAAMFFAEVLFGLYWIITQSGRWRVVYRYPFKDRLSTRYEEKKLPGVDVFVCTADPILEPPLLVISTVLSVMAYNYPSEKISVYLSDDGGSELTFYALFEASRFSKYWIPFCKKYNVEPRSPEVYFSCQNTSVDESGFVLDWTSVKERYEDMKSRIDSAAGKGCIPEDIRDQHKGFSEWNSKVTKQDHHSIVQILIDGRNPEAIDIEGNRLPTLVYLSREKRPGWPHNFKAGSMNSLIRVSAEISNAPIILNVDCDMYSNDGDAIRDALCFFLDEKQGQQISYVQYPQNYNNTVKNDVYANLNLATNQIELCGLDGFGGALYVGTGCFHRRESLSGKKYSGSHKIECHSVIDNKEGRSVKELEEASRTLANCSYEKGTQWGKEMGLVYGCPVEDIVTGLAIQCRGWKPVYYNPSKYAFQGVCPTTLDISLIQYKRWSEGMFQVFFSKYCPFIYGHRKISLGAQMGYSIYLLWAPVSLPTLCYVVVPALSLLRDIPLFPQVSSLWFIPFAYVFAAKTAYTLVEDLVIGNTLRGWWNLQRMVLIRRTTAYFFAFIDTIITQLGLSQTAFAVTAKVVDDEARKRYRKGLIDFGSSSIMLVIIATVALLNLFSLGWGIKKALFSAPQTLEKLVAQLTICGIIAMLNLPVYEGLFFRSDKGSIPSSVTFEIGMQMRLSVTALAVIVVLSSFGGAFGIRFVIDREECFSHKVEYGNTVHFSFVVIKSEGSWHYSDDGVDLVVKGPNGEQIHDIRDKTSDKHEFVAYQQGVYRFCFTNKSPYHETLDFDVHAGHFLYHDEHAKDEHFKPLFEHIGKLEEALYNIQFEQHWLEAQTDRQAIVNEKMSRGAIHKALFESAALILASGLQVYILRRLFERKLGASRV
;
A
#
# COMPACT_ATOMS: atom_id res chain seq x y z
N MET A 1 -17.59 6.29 71.47
CA MET A 1 -16.66 5.49 70.64
C MET A 1 -17.45 4.85 69.52
N SER A 2 -17.25 5.35 68.30
CA SER A 2 -17.91 4.94 67.07
C SER A 2 -17.06 3.86 66.38
N ALA A 3 -17.65 2.71 66.10
CA ALA A 3 -17.04 1.68 65.28
C ALA A 3 -17.26 2.01 63.80
N LYS A 4 -16.16 2.18 63.06
CA LYS A 4 -16.14 2.30 61.60
C LYS A 4 -16.77 1.04 60.98
N LYS A 5 -17.87 1.21 60.25
CA LYS A 5 -18.35 0.23 59.26
C LYS A 5 -17.24 0.03 58.23
N GLY A 6 -16.84 -1.23 58.03
CA GLY A 6 -15.86 -1.62 57.03
C GLY A 6 -16.41 -1.46 55.61
N ASP A 7 -15.53 -1.06 54.69
CA ASP A 7 -15.76 -1.03 53.25
C ASP A 7 -16.08 -2.45 52.74
N GLU A 8 -17.33 -2.71 52.33
CA GLU A 8 -17.62 -3.84 51.44
C GLU A 8 -16.90 -3.59 50.11
N ALA A 9 -15.99 -4.49 49.74
CA ALA A 9 -15.20 -4.36 48.52
C ALA A 9 -16.11 -4.42 47.28
N VAL A 10 -16.32 -3.27 46.63
CA VAL A 10 -17.10 -3.15 45.39
C VAL A 10 -16.53 -4.09 44.32
N LEU A 11 -17.37 -4.98 43.78
CA LEU A 11 -16.97 -5.93 42.73
C LEU A 11 -16.57 -5.22 41.43
N PRO A 12 -15.57 -5.69 40.68
CA PRO A 12 -15.17 -5.05 39.43
C PRO A 12 -16.25 -5.18 38.35
N LEU A 13 -16.32 -4.19 37.44
CA LEU A 13 -17.26 -4.20 36.31
C LEU A 13 -16.70 -4.91 35.07
N PHE A 14 -15.41 -5.21 35.05
CA PHE A 14 -14.80 -6.08 34.04
C PHE A 14 -13.63 -6.89 34.60
N ASP A 15 -13.29 -7.99 33.93
CA ASP A 15 -12.12 -8.82 34.21
C ASP A 15 -11.14 -8.78 33.04
N THR A 16 -9.85 -9.00 33.32
CA THR A 16 -8.78 -9.07 32.31
C THR A 16 -8.00 -10.35 32.48
N ARG A 17 -8.05 -11.22 31.47
CA ARG A 17 -7.42 -12.54 31.51
C ARG A 17 -6.32 -12.63 30.47
N ALA A 18 -5.16 -13.15 30.86
CA ALA A 18 -4.10 -13.46 29.91
C ALA A 18 -4.49 -14.69 29.05
N ALA A 19 -4.08 -14.67 27.78
CA ALA A 19 -4.23 -15.83 26.91
C ALA A 19 -3.43 -17.04 27.46
N ARG A 20 -3.97 -18.25 27.24
CA ARG A 20 -3.26 -19.50 27.55
C ARG A 20 -2.15 -19.75 26.52
N GLY A 21 -1.10 -20.47 26.89
CA GLY A 21 -0.03 -20.89 25.97
C GLY A 21 1.10 -19.88 25.73
N GLY A 22 1.12 -18.74 26.44
CA GLY A 22 2.17 -17.72 26.26
C GLY A 22 3.60 -18.21 26.48
N ALA A 23 3.83 -19.21 27.34
CA ALA A 23 5.15 -19.82 27.53
C ALA A 23 5.62 -20.61 26.29
N VAL A 24 4.71 -21.35 25.65
CA VAL A 24 4.99 -22.11 24.41
C VAL A 24 5.30 -21.16 23.27
N HIS A 25 4.54 -20.07 23.14
CA HIS A 25 4.81 -19.04 22.14
C HIS A 25 6.20 -18.42 22.32
N LYS A 26 6.58 -18.05 23.56
CA LYS A 26 7.92 -17.49 23.84
C LYS A 26 9.05 -18.46 23.50
N LEU A 27 8.88 -19.75 23.79
CA LEU A 27 9.86 -20.77 23.40
C LEU A 27 9.98 -20.85 21.87
N PHE A 28 8.86 -20.85 21.15
CA PHE A 28 8.84 -20.79 19.68
C PHE A 28 9.53 -19.52 19.15
N CYS A 29 9.29 -18.34 19.75
CA CYS A 29 9.99 -17.12 19.36
C CYS A 29 11.51 -17.26 19.52
N LEU A 30 11.96 -17.85 20.63
CA LEU A 30 13.40 -18.05 20.88
C LEU A 30 14.04 -18.94 19.81
N THR A 31 13.40 -20.05 19.44
CA THR A 31 13.95 -20.96 18.42
C THR A 31 13.96 -20.31 17.03
N ILE A 32 12.93 -19.54 16.68
CA ILE A 32 12.89 -18.76 15.43
C ILE A 32 13.99 -17.69 15.41
N LEU A 33 14.19 -16.97 16.52
CA LEU A 33 15.25 -15.97 16.62
C LEU A 33 16.63 -16.60 16.42
N CYS A 34 16.90 -17.75 17.05
CA CYS A 34 18.14 -18.51 16.80
C CYS A 34 18.30 -18.86 15.32
N GLY A 35 17.23 -19.32 14.67
CA GLY A 35 17.24 -19.61 13.23
C GLY A 35 17.56 -18.37 12.37
N ILE A 36 16.96 -17.22 12.66
CA ILE A 36 17.23 -15.95 11.97
C ILE A 36 18.70 -15.54 12.13
N VAL A 37 19.25 -15.61 13.34
CA VAL A 37 20.66 -15.28 13.61
C VAL A 37 21.61 -16.21 12.86
N LEU A 38 21.31 -17.50 12.78
CA LEU A 38 22.10 -18.47 12.01
C LEU A 38 22.05 -18.18 10.51
N ILE A 39 20.87 -17.80 9.97
CA ILE A 39 20.73 -17.38 8.56
C ILE A 39 21.59 -16.14 8.28
N TRP A 40 21.52 -15.12 9.13
CA TRP A 40 22.36 -13.92 8.97
C TRP A 40 23.85 -14.23 9.06
N SER A 41 24.24 -15.11 9.98
CA SER A 41 25.63 -15.56 10.12
C SER A 41 26.10 -16.28 8.86
N TYR A 42 25.28 -17.17 8.30
CA TYR A 42 25.57 -17.85 7.03
C TYR A 42 25.80 -16.84 5.90
N ARG A 43 24.93 -15.84 5.77
CA ARG A 43 25.02 -14.80 4.73
C ARG A 43 26.30 -13.97 4.83
N LEU A 44 26.75 -13.66 6.04
CA LEU A 44 27.97 -12.90 6.30
C LEU A 44 29.25 -13.72 6.06
N ILE A 45 29.24 -15.00 6.43
CA ILE A 45 30.41 -15.88 6.27
C ILE A 45 30.63 -16.26 4.80
N HIS A 46 29.55 -16.41 4.03
CA HIS A 46 29.60 -16.91 2.64
C HIS A 46 29.39 -15.81 1.59
N ILE A 47 29.86 -14.59 1.84
CA ILE A 47 29.75 -13.48 0.87
C ILE A 47 30.53 -13.85 -0.42
N PRO A 48 29.89 -13.77 -1.60
CA PRO A 48 30.58 -14.01 -2.88
C PRO A 48 31.75 -13.04 -3.11
N ARG A 49 32.85 -13.53 -3.68
CA ARG A 49 34.04 -12.72 -3.99
C ARG A 49 33.74 -11.67 -5.07
N ALA A 50 34.54 -10.61 -5.13
CA ALA A 50 34.43 -9.62 -6.20
C ALA A 50 34.59 -10.27 -7.58
N GLY A 51 33.67 -9.96 -8.52
CA GLY A 51 33.65 -10.55 -9.86
C GLY A 51 32.87 -11.87 -10.00
N GLN A 52 32.40 -12.50 -8.92
CA GLN A 52 31.60 -13.72 -9.03
C GLN A 52 30.16 -13.44 -9.49
N PRO A 53 29.60 -14.25 -10.40
CA PRO A 53 28.21 -14.12 -10.82
C PRO A 53 27.28 -14.33 -9.61
N GLY A 54 26.28 -13.46 -9.46
CA GLY A 54 25.30 -13.56 -8.37
C GLY A 54 25.61 -12.77 -7.10
N LYS A 55 26.74 -12.06 -7.01
CA LYS A 55 27.06 -11.19 -5.86
C LYS A 55 25.93 -10.21 -5.51
N HIS A 56 25.38 -9.53 -6.51
CA HIS A 56 24.27 -8.58 -6.30
C HIS A 56 22.99 -9.27 -5.84
N ALA A 57 22.69 -10.45 -6.37
CA ALA A 57 21.55 -11.25 -5.95
C ALA A 57 21.70 -11.72 -4.49
N TRP A 58 22.90 -12.14 -4.09
CA TRP A 58 23.22 -12.48 -2.70
C TRP A 58 23.03 -11.29 -1.75
N ALA A 59 23.56 -10.12 -2.12
CA ALA A 59 23.42 -8.90 -1.32
C ALA A 59 21.95 -8.48 -1.18
N ALA A 60 21.16 -8.56 -2.26
CA ALA A 60 19.73 -8.26 -2.22
C ALA A 60 18.97 -9.23 -1.30
N MET A 61 19.26 -10.54 -1.37
CA MET A 61 18.65 -11.53 -0.48
C MET A 61 19.03 -11.30 0.98
N PHE A 62 20.30 -11.01 1.27
CA PHE A 62 20.74 -10.71 2.64
C PHE A 62 20.04 -9.47 3.20
N PHE A 63 19.98 -8.39 2.40
CA PHE A 63 19.24 -7.18 2.79
C PHE A 63 17.77 -7.48 3.08
N ALA A 64 17.12 -8.28 2.22
CA ALA A 64 15.72 -8.68 2.42
C ALA A 64 15.51 -9.50 3.71
N GLU A 65 16.41 -10.44 4.00
CA GLU A 65 16.38 -11.27 5.22
C GLU A 65 16.62 -10.45 6.49
N VAL A 66 17.47 -9.43 6.45
CA VAL A 66 17.65 -8.48 7.55
C VAL A 66 16.37 -7.69 7.80
N LEU A 67 15.78 -7.11 6.75
CA LEU A 67 14.52 -6.37 6.88
C LEU A 67 13.38 -7.24 7.41
N PHE A 68 13.25 -8.47 6.93
CA PHE A 68 12.24 -9.40 7.44
C PHE A 68 12.48 -9.79 8.89
N GLY A 69 13.74 -10.04 9.30
CA GLY A 69 14.03 -10.36 10.69
C GLY A 69 13.77 -9.19 11.63
N LEU A 70 14.12 -7.96 11.24
CA LEU A 70 13.80 -6.75 12.01
C LEU A 70 12.28 -6.54 12.13
N TYR A 71 11.54 -6.69 11.03
CA TYR A 71 10.08 -6.61 11.05
C TYR A 71 9.47 -7.72 11.92
N TRP A 72 10.00 -8.95 11.85
CA TRP A 72 9.56 -10.06 12.70
C TRP A 72 9.75 -9.77 14.19
N ILE A 73 10.84 -9.11 14.60
CA ILE A 73 11.03 -8.68 15.99
C ILE A 73 9.91 -7.71 16.40
N ILE A 74 9.57 -6.76 15.54
CA ILE A 74 8.50 -5.79 15.77
C ILE A 74 7.14 -6.49 15.93
N THR A 75 6.84 -7.50 15.11
CA THR A 75 5.56 -8.23 15.18
C THR A 75 5.38 -9.06 16.45
N GLN A 76 6.46 -9.36 17.19
CA GLN A 76 6.34 -10.10 18.45
C GLN A 76 5.58 -9.30 19.51
N SER A 77 5.58 -7.97 19.45
CA SER A 77 4.81 -7.14 20.40
C SER A 77 3.30 -7.44 20.35
N GLY A 78 2.76 -7.83 19.20
CA GLY A 78 1.35 -8.21 19.05
C GLY A 78 1.02 -9.61 19.60
N ARG A 79 2.01 -10.42 19.99
CA ARG A 79 1.79 -11.81 20.44
C ARG A 79 2.44 -12.12 21.80
N TRP A 80 3.32 -11.26 22.29
CA TRP A 80 4.09 -11.50 23.51
C TRP A 80 3.25 -11.53 24.79
N ARG A 81 2.22 -10.68 24.86
CA ARG A 81 1.32 -10.53 26.03
C ARG A 81 -0.11 -10.31 25.57
N VAL A 82 -0.77 -11.38 25.12
CA VAL A 82 -2.18 -11.33 24.72
C VAL A 82 -3.08 -11.32 25.95
N VAL A 83 -4.00 -10.35 26.01
CA VAL A 83 -5.02 -10.24 27.06
C VAL A 83 -6.42 -10.15 26.46
N TYR A 84 -7.41 -10.68 27.19
CA TYR A 84 -8.82 -10.64 26.85
C TYR A 84 -9.61 -9.94 27.96
N ARG A 85 -10.55 -9.09 27.57
CA ARG A 85 -11.38 -8.28 28.47
C ARG A 85 -12.80 -8.85 28.51
N TYR A 86 -13.37 -8.93 29.71
CA TYR A 86 -14.72 -9.48 29.92
C TYR A 86 -15.56 -8.51 30.77
N PRO A 87 -16.49 -7.75 30.17
CA PRO A 87 -17.40 -6.87 30.91
C PRO A 87 -18.50 -7.67 31.63
N PHE A 88 -19.02 -7.14 32.73
CA PHE A 88 -20.09 -7.72 33.52
C PHE A 88 -21.33 -6.79 33.54
N LYS A 89 -22.13 -6.86 32.47
CA LYS A 89 -23.34 -6.03 32.31
C LYS A 89 -24.32 -6.13 33.48
N ASP A 90 -24.51 -7.32 34.05
CA ASP A 90 -25.44 -7.52 35.18
C ASP A 90 -25.03 -6.72 36.42
N ARG A 91 -23.71 -6.60 36.66
CA ARG A 91 -23.16 -5.79 37.76
C ARG A 91 -23.35 -4.31 37.48
N LEU A 92 -23.18 -3.89 36.23
CA LEU A 92 -23.44 -2.50 35.82
C LEU A 92 -24.91 -2.14 36.09
N SER A 93 -25.85 -2.97 35.64
CA SER A 93 -27.30 -2.75 35.81
C SER A 93 -27.73 -2.76 37.28
N THR A 94 -27.12 -3.63 38.10
CA THR A 94 -27.42 -3.69 39.55
C THR A 94 -26.88 -2.46 40.29
N ARG A 95 -25.72 -1.92 39.86
CA ARG A 95 -25.04 -0.81 40.53
C ARG A 95 -25.57 0.56 40.12
N TYR A 96 -25.91 0.72 38.85
CA TYR A 96 -26.39 1.97 38.28
C TYR A 96 -27.83 1.79 37.83
N GLU A 97 -28.76 2.41 38.55
CA GLU A 97 -30.10 2.67 38.03
C GLU A 97 -29.99 3.39 36.68
N GLU A 98 -30.94 3.15 35.77
CA GLU A 98 -30.90 3.74 34.43
C GLU A 98 -30.75 5.27 34.45
N LYS A 99 -31.33 5.94 35.46
CA LYS A 99 -31.19 7.39 35.70
C LYS A 99 -29.76 7.84 36.00
N LYS A 100 -28.89 6.98 36.54
CA LYS A 100 -27.50 7.29 36.88
C LYS A 100 -26.51 7.04 35.74
N LEU A 101 -26.94 6.40 34.66
CA LEU A 101 -26.10 6.15 33.48
C LEU A 101 -25.76 7.46 32.73
N PRO A 102 -24.57 7.58 32.10
CA PRO A 102 -24.17 8.78 31.35
C PRO A 102 -24.99 9.01 30.07
N GLY A 103 -24.99 10.24 29.56
CA GLY A 103 -25.36 10.49 28.16
C GLY A 103 -24.33 9.90 27.19
N VAL A 104 -24.77 9.53 25.99
CA VAL A 104 -23.91 9.04 24.90
C VAL A 104 -24.25 9.79 23.60
N ASP A 105 -23.25 10.45 23.03
CA ASP A 105 -23.34 10.97 21.68
C ASP A 105 -22.87 9.92 20.68
N VAL A 106 -23.62 9.73 19.59
CA VAL A 106 -23.24 8.84 18.50
C VAL A 106 -23.01 9.66 17.24
N PHE A 107 -21.82 9.57 16.68
CA PHE A 107 -21.40 10.28 15.48
C PHE A 107 -21.35 9.33 14.29
N VAL A 108 -22.13 9.67 13.26
CA VAL A 108 -22.12 9.00 11.96
C VAL A 108 -21.61 10.00 10.92
N CYS A 109 -20.60 9.64 10.14
CA CYS A 109 -20.07 10.50 9.09
C CYS A 109 -20.31 9.91 7.71
N THR A 110 -20.75 10.74 6.76
CA THR A 110 -20.84 10.43 5.32
C THR A 110 -20.21 11.56 4.51
N ALA A 111 -19.62 11.23 3.37
CA ALA A 111 -18.85 12.16 2.54
C ALA A 111 -19.44 12.38 1.15
N ASP A 112 -20.18 11.41 0.61
CA ASP A 112 -20.70 11.49 -0.75
C ASP A 112 -21.96 10.64 -0.95
N PRO A 113 -23.11 11.23 -1.32
CA PRO A 113 -24.38 10.51 -1.44
C PRO A 113 -24.44 9.53 -2.62
N ILE A 114 -23.49 9.58 -3.57
CA ILE A 114 -23.42 8.65 -4.70
C ILE A 114 -22.58 7.43 -4.30
N LEU A 115 -21.41 7.67 -3.70
CA LEU A 115 -20.52 6.58 -3.26
C LEU A 115 -21.04 5.88 -2.00
N GLU A 116 -21.79 6.60 -1.16
CA GLU A 116 -22.40 6.18 0.09
C GLU A 116 -23.91 6.51 0.04
N PRO A 117 -24.74 5.62 -0.53
CA PRO A 117 -26.16 5.91 -0.79
C PRO A 117 -26.94 6.32 0.47
N PRO A 118 -27.92 7.24 0.39
CA PRO A 118 -28.68 7.70 1.56
C PRO A 118 -29.35 6.56 2.35
N LEU A 119 -29.85 5.52 1.68
CA LEU A 119 -30.44 4.35 2.33
C LEU A 119 -29.45 3.60 3.24
N LEU A 120 -28.19 3.44 2.79
CA LEU A 120 -27.12 2.82 3.57
C LEU A 120 -26.86 3.65 4.84
N VAL A 121 -26.73 4.97 4.66
CA VAL A 121 -26.47 5.92 5.76
C VAL A 121 -27.57 5.85 6.81
N ILE A 122 -28.84 5.92 6.40
CA ILE A 122 -29.96 5.93 7.36
C ILE A 122 -30.22 4.58 8.01
N SER A 123 -29.86 3.48 7.35
CA SER A 123 -29.92 2.15 7.97
C SER A 123 -28.95 2.04 9.14
N THR A 124 -27.78 2.67 9.01
CA THR A 124 -26.82 2.81 10.12
C THR A 124 -27.34 3.73 11.21
N VAL A 125 -27.91 4.89 10.85
CA VAL A 125 -28.52 5.82 11.83
C VAL A 125 -29.62 5.14 12.65
N LEU A 126 -30.58 4.47 11.99
CA LEU A 126 -31.67 3.74 12.65
C LEU A 126 -31.14 2.63 13.57
N SER A 127 -30.05 1.97 13.17
CA SER A 127 -29.39 0.95 13.96
C SER A 127 -28.79 1.48 15.25
N VAL A 128 -28.12 2.63 15.22
CA VAL A 128 -27.51 3.23 16.41
C VAL A 128 -28.49 4.03 17.27
N MET A 129 -29.68 4.34 16.77
CA MET A 129 -30.79 4.87 17.58
C MET A 129 -31.47 3.79 18.43
N ALA A 130 -31.37 2.52 18.02
CA ALA A 130 -32.13 1.40 18.59
C ALA A 130 -31.34 0.56 19.62
N TYR A 131 -30.41 1.17 20.36
CA TYR A 131 -29.72 0.48 21.46
C TYR A 131 -30.66 0.16 22.62
N ASN A 132 -30.35 -0.90 23.36
CA ASN A 132 -30.93 -1.23 24.65
C ASN A 132 -30.39 -0.25 25.71
N TYR A 133 -30.80 1.01 25.62
CA TYR A 133 -30.36 2.10 26.49
C TYR A 133 -31.49 3.12 26.63
N PRO A 134 -31.55 3.91 27.72
CA PRO A 134 -32.54 4.99 27.85
C PRO A 134 -32.45 5.93 26.65
N SER A 135 -33.55 6.06 25.91
CA SER A 135 -33.57 6.77 24.62
C SER A 135 -33.17 8.23 24.79
N GLU A 136 -33.63 8.86 25.86
CA GLU A 136 -33.36 10.26 26.22
C GLU A 136 -31.88 10.55 26.55
N LYS A 137 -31.06 9.50 26.72
CA LYS A 137 -29.63 9.62 26.96
C LYS A 137 -28.79 9.41 25.70
N ILE A 138 -29.41 9.06 24.58
CA ILE A 138 -28.75 8.88 23.30
C ILE A 138 -29.00 10.13 22.45
N SER A 139 -27.94 10.69 21.87
CA SER A 139 -28.03 11.75 20.88
C SER A 139 -27.24 11.33 19.65
N VAL A 140 -27.91 11.16 18.51
CA VAL A 140 -27.31 10.72 17.26
C VAL A 140 -27.11 11.93 16.34
N TYR A 141 -25.90 12.07 15.82
CA TYR A 141 -25.50 13.15 14.93
C TYR A 141 -25.03 12.56 13.61
N LEU A 142 -25.69 12.93 12.52
CA LEU A 142 -25.24 12.64 11.16
C LEU A 142 -24.49 13.85 10.62
N SER A 143 -23.17 13.70 10.42
CA SER A 143 -22.36 14.67 9.70
C SER A 143 -22.28 14.31 8.23
N ASP A 144 -22.83 15.19 7.38
CA ASP A 144 -22.82 15.06 5.93
C ASP A 144 -21.84 16.06 5.31
N ASP A 145 -20.66 15.53 4.94
CA ASP A 145 -19.64 16.27 4.23
C ASP A 145 -19.97 16.47 2.75
N GLY A 146 -20.98 15.77 2.21
CA GLY A 146 -21.51 16.01 0.87
C GLY A 146 -22.46 17.21 0.80
N GLY A 147 -23.05 17.61 1.93
CA GLY A 147 -24.05 18.68 2.01
C GLY A 147 -25.27 18.40 1.14
N SER A 148 -25.72 17.14 1.10
CA SER A 148 -26.74 16.67 0.16
C SER A 148 -28.15 16.81 0.71
N GLU A 149 -29.03 17.46 -0.07
CA GLU A 149 -30.47 17.51 0.22
C GLU A 149 -31.09 16.10 0.28
N LEU A 150 -30.58 15.14 -0.52
CA LEU A 150 -31.05 13.75 -0.53
C LEU A 150 -30.69 13.01 0.77
N THR A 151 -29.49 13.24 1.31
CA THR A 151 -29.09 12.68 2.61
C THR A 151 -29.95 13.25 3.73
N PHE A 152 -30.23 14.56 3.70
CA PHE A 152 -31.13 15.20 4.66
C PHE A 152 -32.57 14.66 4.55
N TYR A 153 -33.08 14.50 3.32
CA TYR A 153 -34.39 13.89 3.08
C TYR A 153 -34.49 12.46 3.62
N ALA A 154 -33.48 11.63 3.36
CA ALA A 154 -33.44 10.27 3.89
C ALA A 154 -33.45 10.29 5.42
N LEU A 155 -32.71 11.20 6.07
CA LEU A 155 -32.72 11.33 7.53
C LEU A 155 -34.08 11.78 8.06
N PHE A 156 -34.77 12.66 7.33
CA PHE A 156 -36.14 13.08 7.65
C PHE A 156 -37.12 11.91 7.59
N GLU A 157 -37.08 11.10 6.54
CA GLU A 157 -37.88 9.86 6.43
C GLU A 157 -37.54 8.87 7.56
N ALA A 158 -36.25 8.68 7.85
CA ALA A 158 -35.79 7.83 8.95
C ALA A 158 -36.29 8.32 10.32
N SER A 159 -36.35 9.63 10.54
CA SER A 159 -36.90 10.20 11.78
C SER A 159 -38.36 9.79 12.01
N ARG A 160 -39.16 9.72 10.94
CA ARG A 160 -40.57 9.28 11.00
C ARG A 160 -40.67 7.78 11.25
N PHE A 161 -39.84 6.98 10.57
CA PHE A 161 -39.81 5.54 10.74
C PHE A 161 -39.28 5.10 12.12
N SER A 162 -38.38 5.87 12.72
CA SER A 162 -37.79 5.58 14.04
C SER A 162 -38.83 5.40 15.15
N LYS A 163 -39.98 6.08 15.04
CA LYS A 163 -41.15 5.96 15.94
C LYS A 163 -41.73 4.55 16.02
N TYR A 164 -41.50 3.73 15.00
CA TYR A 164 -41.97 2.35 14.91
C TYR A 164 -40.81 1.37 15.12
N TRP A 165 -39.64 1.67 14.56
CA TRP A 165 -38.48 0.78 14.60
C TRP A 165 -37.89 0.61 16.01
N ILE A 166 -37.74 1.71 16.75
CA ILE A 166 -37.11 1.70 18.09
C ILE A 166 -37.94 0.88 19.10
N PRO A 167 -39.26 1.12 19.27
CA PRO A 167 -40.05 0.30 20.21
C PRO A 167 -40.10 -1.17 19.78
N PHE A 168 -40.25 -1.45 18.48
CA PHE A 168 -40.18 -2.83 17.96
C PHE A 168 -38.85 -3.51 18.32
N CYS A 169 -37.73 -2.82 18.14
CA CYS A 169 -36.40 -3.30 18.50
C CYS A 169 -36.25 -3.61 19.99
N LYS A 170 -36.77 -2.73 20.85
CA LYS A 170 -36.67 -2.88 22.31
C LYS A 170 -37.61 -3.99 22.82
N LYS A 171 -38.85 -4.04 22.32
CA LYS A 171 -39.88 -5.00 22.71
C LYS A 171 -39.48 -6.45 22.39
N TYR A 172 -38.93 -6.69 21.20
CA TYR A 172 -38.57 -8.04 20.73
C TYR A 172 -37.07 -8.33 20.79
N ASN A 173 -36.26 -7.43 21.36
CA ASN A 173 -34.80 -7.51 21.39
C ASN A 173 -34.19 -7.87 20.02
N VAL A 174 -34.63 -7.14 18.98
CA VAL A 174 -34.31 -7.39 17.57
C VAL A 174 -32.81 -7.28 17.31
N GLU A 175 -32.22 -8.28 16.64
CA GLU A 175 -30.82 -8.26 16.22
C GLU A 175 -30.66 -8.89 14.83
N PRO A 176 -29.86 -8.30 13.91
CA PRO A 176 -29.12 -7.03 14.04
C PRO A 176 -30.04 -5.81 14.15
N ARG A 177 -29.52 -4.68 14.66
CA ARG A 177 -30.31 -3.44 14.82
C ARG A 177 -30.52 -2.67 13.51
N SER A 178 -29.85 -3.07 12.42
CA SER A 178 -30.06 -2.46 11.10
C SER A 178 -31.30 -3.05 10.44
N PRO A 179 -32.30 -2.24 10.06
CA PRO A 179 -33.54 -2.73 9.44
C PRO A 179 -33.27 -3.38 8.07
N GLU A 180 -32.39 -2.82 7.24
CA GLU A 180 -32.02 -3.41 5.93
C GLU A 180 -31.46 -4.82 6.09
N VAL A 181 -30.59 -5.03 7.07
CA VAL A 181 -29.98 -6.35 7.32
C VAL A 181 -30.97 -7.30 7.97
N TYR A 182 -31.74 -6.81 8.95
CA TYR A 182 -32.73 -7.62 9.65
C TYR A 182 -33.80 -8.18 8.71
N PHE A 183 -34.41 -7.33 7.88
CA PHE A 183 -35.48 -7.74 6.97
C PHE A 183 -34.98 -8.53 5.76
N SER A 184 -33.70 -8.43 5.39
CA SER A 184 -33.11 -9.24 4.31
C SER A 184 -32.66 -10.65 4.75
N CYS A 185 -32.44 -10.87 6.05
CA CYS A 185 -32.00 -12.17 6.59
C CYS A 185 -33.14 -13.07 7.11
N GLN A 186 -34.32 -12.53 7.42
CA GLN A 186 -35.42 -13.32 7.97
C GLN A 186 -36.38 -13.87 6.91
N ASN A 187 -36.43 -15.20 6.81
CA ASN A 187 -37.61 -15.94 6.33
C ASN A 187 -38.39 -16.37 7.58
N THR A 188 -39.48 -15.69 7.92
CA THR A 188 -40.20 -15.94 9.17
C THR A 188 -40.95 -17.27 9.12
N SER A 189 -40.57 -18.20 10.01
CA SER A 189 -41.36 -19.35 10.45
C SER A 189 -41.47 -19.31 11.99
N VAL A 190 -42.36 -18.47 12.52
CA VAL A 190 -42.65 -18.39 13.97
C VAL A 190 -44.14 -18.15 14.19
N ASP A 191 -44.74 -18.96 15.08
CA ASP A 191 -46.18 -19.17 15.33
C ASP A 191 -46.85 -18.19 16.32
N GLU A 192 -46.28 -17.01 16.59
CA GLU A 192 -46.90 -16.01 17.50
C GLU A 192 -47.62 -14.89 16.73
N SER A 193 -48.94 -14.88 16.78
CA SER A 193 -49.81 -13.97 16.02
C SER A 193 -49.52 -12.47 16.26
N GLY A 194 -49.18 -12.09 17.49
CA GLY A 194 -48.86 -10.69 17.84
C GLY A 194 -47.53 -10.19 17.27
N PHE A 195 -46.48 -11.03 17.32
CA PHE A 195 -45.20 -10.70 16.71
C PHE A 195 -45.31 -10.60 15.19
N VAL A 196 -46.01 -11.53 14.54
CA VAL A 196 -46.18 -11.53 13.07
C VAL A 196 -46.90 -10.26 12.59
N LEU A 197 -47.91 -9.78 13.33
CA LEU A 197 -48.62 -8.55 13.00
C LEU A 197 -47.72 -7.32 13.12
N ASP A 198 -47.02 -7.16 14.25
CA ASP A 198 -46.09 -6.05 14.48
C ASP A 198 -44.95 -6.07 13.45
N TRP A 199 -44.36 -7.24 13.20
CA TRP A 199 -43.28 -7.43 12.23
C TRP A 199 -43.72 -7.06 10.81
N THR A 200 -44.91 -7.50 10.39
CA THR A 200 -45.43 -7.21 9.04
C THR A 200 -45.68 -5.72 8.88
N SER A 201 -46.30 -5.07 9.88
CA SER A 201 -46.55 -3.64 9.85
C SER A 201 -45.25 -2.82 9.80
N VAL A 202 -44.24 -3.18 10.61
CA VAL A 202 -42.95 -2.48 10.62
C VAL A 202 -42.19 -2.71 9.31
N LYS A 203 -42.23 -3.94 8.76
CA LYS A 203 -41.62 -4.26 7.47
C LYS A 203 -42.25 -3.47 6.32
N GLU A 204 -43.57 -3.41 6.25
CA GLU A 204 -44.28 -2.62 5.22
C GLU A 204 -43.88 -1.14 5.27
N ARG A 205 -43.82 -0.56 6.48
CA ARG A 205 -43.36 0.82 6.69
C ARG A 205 -41.90 1.03 6.29
N TYR A 206 -41.05 0.03 6.53
CA TYR A 206 -39.66 0.06 6.11
C TYR A 206 -39.53 0.07 4.59
N GLU A 207 -40.22 -0.83 3.90
CA GLU A 207 -40.20 -0.93 2.43
C GLU A 207 -40.79 0.32 1.77
N ASP A 208 -41.83 0.90 2.36
CA ASP A 208 -42.43 2.17 1.92
C ASP A 208 -41.45 3.36 2.06
N MET A 209 -40.77 3.47 3.21
CA MET A 209 -39.69 4.46 3.41
C MET A 209 -38.55 4.26 2.41
N LYS A 210 -38.09 3.02 2.24
CA LYS A 210 -37.02 2.64 1.31
C LYS A 210 -37.37 3.03 -0.13
N SER A 211 -38.57 2.69 -0.58
CA SER A 211 -39.08 3.03 -1.91
C SER A 211 -39.07 4.53 -2.17
N ARG A 212 -39.50 5.35 -1.19
CA ARG A 212 -39.45 6.81 -1.30
C ARG A 212 -38.02 7.34 -1.43
N ILE A 213 -37.11 6.87 -0.58
CA ILE A 213 -35.70 7.29 -0.58
C ILE A 213 -35.04 6.91 -1.92
N ASP A 214 -35.21 5.68 -2.37
CA ASP A 214 -34.62 5.18 -3.61
C ASP A 214 -35.22 5.91 -4.84
N SER A 215 -36.52 6.22 -4.82
CA SER A 215 -37.17 7.01 -5.88
C SER A 215 -36.60 8.43 -5.97
N ALA A 216 -36.42 9.10 -4.82
CA ALA A 216 -35.82 10.44 -4.76
C ALA A 216 -34.36 10.42 -5.20
N ALA A 217 -33.58 9.43 -4.73
CA ALA A 217 -32.18 9.26 -5.12
C ALA A 217 -32.03 8.99 -6.62
N GLY A 218 -32.90 8.14 -7.19
CA GLY A 218 -32.90 7.85 -8.62
C GLY A 218 -33.30 9.02 -9.51
N LYS A 219 -34.20 9.90 -9.02
CA LYS A 219 -34.58 11.14 -9.71
C LYS A 219 -33.59 12.29 -9.50
N GLY A 220 -32.78 12.23 -8.43
CA GLY A 220 -31.87 13.30 -8.03
C GLY A 220 -32.57 14.53 -7.43
N CYS A 221 -33.85 14.43 -7.08
CA CYS A 221 -34.64 15.53 -6.51
C CYS A 221 -35.71 15.01 -5.55
N ILE A 222 -36.19 15.89 -4.67
CA ILE A 222 -37.28 15.61 -3.73
C ILE A 222 -38.59 16.26 -4.18
N PRO A 223 -39.76 15.66 -3.90
CA PRO A 223 -41.04 16.28 -4.20
C PRO A 223 -41.25 17.61 -3.45
N GLU A 224 -41.85 18.62 -4.10
CA GLU A 224 -42.05 19.95 -3.49
C GLU A 224 -42.99 19.91 -2.27
N ASP A 225 -43.99 19.02 -2.26
CA ASP A 225 -44.89 18.82 -1.12
C ASP A 225 -44.18 18.29 0.13
N ILE A 226 -43.04 17.62 -0.03
CA ILE A 226 -42.18 17.19 1.06
C ILE A 226 -41.33 18.37 1.57
N ARG A 227 -40.88 19.26 0.68
CA ARG A 227 -40.04 20.43 1.06
C ARG A 227 -40.76 21.34 2.04
N ASP A 228 -42.06 21.51 1.84
CA ASP A 228 -42.91 22.32 2.71
C ASP A 228 -43.16 21.70 4.09
N GLN A 229 -42.88 20.40 4.28
CA GLN A 229 -43.10 19.72 5.57
C GLN A 229 -42.03 20.01 6.62
N HIS A 230 -40.86 20.53 6.22
CA HIS A 230 -39.79 20.83 7.16
C HIS A 230 -38.96 22.05 6.76
N LYS A 231 -38.87 23.04 7.66
CA LYS A 231 -38.13 24.31 7.44
C LYS A 231 -36.70 24.12 6.94
N GLY A 232 -36.05 23.03 7.34
CA GLY A 232 -34.66 22.70 7.00
C GLY A 232 -34.40 22.55 5.50
N PHE A 233 -35.40 22.20 4.68
CA PHE A 233 -35.20 22.09 3.22
C PHE A 233 -34.91 23.46 2.56
N SER A 234 -35.27 24.57 3.21
CA SER A 234 -34.95 25.92 2.72
C SER A 234 -33.45 26.26 2.68
N GLU A 235 -32.62 25.43 3.32
CA GLU A 235 -31.16 25.59 3.34
C GLU A 235 -30.55 25.31 1.95
N TRP A 236 -31.19 24.49 1.12
CA TRP A 236 -30.73 24.13 -0.22
C TRP A 236 -31.39 25.01 -1.29
N ASN A 237 -30.66 26.04 -1.72
CA ASN A 237 -31.03 26.93 -2.83
C ASN A 237 -30.02 26.85 -3.99
N SER A 238 -30.30 27.53 -5.10
CA SER A 238 -29.49 27.47 -6.32
C SER A 238 -28.01 27.92 -6.18
N LYS A 239 -27.64 28.55 -5.06
CA LYS A 239 -26.26 28.99 -4.79
C LYS A 239 -25.46 28.00 -3.92
N VAL A 240 -26.12 26.98 -3.37
CA VAL A 240 -25.49 25.99 -2.49
C VAL A 240 -24.86 24.89 -3.32
N THR A 241 -23.58 24.64 -3.11
CA THR A 241 -22.84 23.56 -3.75
C THR A 241 -22.08 22.74 -2.70
N LYS A 242 -21.63 21.53 -3.06
CA LYS A 242 -20.83 20.67 -2.16
C LYS A 242 -19.55 21.35 -1.65
N GLN A 243 -18.98 22.29 -2.40
CA GLN A 243 -17.72 22.97 -2.07
C GLN A 243 -17.92 24.36 -1.47
N ASP A 244 -19.12 24.95 -1.62
CA ASP A 244 -19.44 26.29 -1.15
C ASP A 244 -20.86 26.34 -0.58
N HIS A 245 -20.96 26.30 0.73
CA HIS A 245 -22.21 26.39 1.48
C HIS A 245 -21.95 26.81 2.93
N HIS A 246 -22.92 27.48 3.55
CA HIS A 246 -22.87 27.81 4.98
C HIS A 246 -23.06 26.54 5.83
N SER A 247 -22.80 26.66 7.13
CA SER A 247 -23.08 25.58 8.08
C SER A 247 -24.59 25.35 8.19
N ILE A 248 -25.03 24.10 8.00
CA ILE A 248 -26.41 23.65 8.13
C ILE A 248 -26.49 22.77 9.38
N VAL A 249 -27.33 23.15 10.34
CA VAL A 249 -27.62 22.35 11.54
C VAL A 249 -29.11 22.28 11.70
N GLN A 250 -29.67 21.07 11.80
CA GLN A 250 -31.10 20.83 11.98
C GLN A 250 -31.30 19.75 13.04
N ILE A 251 -32.12 20.04 14.06
CA ILE A 251 -32.52 19.05 15.07
C ILE A 251 -33.88 18.48 14.66
N LEU A 252 -33.89 17.26 14.10
CA LEU A 252 -35.10 16.61 13.60
C LEU A 252 -35.93 16.00 14.73
N ILE A 253 -35.25 15.47 15.76
CA ILE A 253 -35.87 14.97 16.97
C ILE A 253 -35.13 15.61 18.14
N ASP A 254 -35.86 16.34 18.98
CA ASP A 254 -35.32 16.85 20.24
C ASP A 254 -35.72 15.90 21.37
N GLY A 255 -34.81 15.01 21.80
CA GLY A 255 -35.09 14.03 22.86
C GLY A 255 -35.34 14.65 24.24
N ARG A 256 -35.09 15.97 24.38
CA ARG A 256 -35.42 16.74 25.59
C ARG A 256 -36.89 17.16 25.60
N ASN A 257 -37.53 17.26 24.43
CA ASN A 257 -38.94 17.57 24.31
C ASN A 257 -39.79 16.37 24.77
N PRO A 258 -40.66 16.52 25.78
CA PRO A 258 -41.55 15.45 26.23
C PRO A 258 -42.52 14.94 25.16
N GLU A 259 -42.80 15.71 24.11
CA GLU A 259 -43.66 15.33 22.98
C GLU A 259 -42.93 14.53 21.88
N ALA A 260 -41.59 14.44 21.95
CA ALA A 260 -40.79 13.65 21.03
C ALA A 260 -40.86 12.16 21.40
N ILE A 261 -42.04 11.57 21.23
CA ILE A 261 -42.36 10.20 21.63
C ILE A 261 -42.56 9.25 20.44
N ASP A 262 -42.32 7.97 20.70
CA ASP A 262 -42.64 6.86 19.83
C ASP A 262 -44.14 6.47 19.94
N ILE A 263 -44.54 5.45 19.19
CA ILE A 263 -45.95 4.98 19.17
C ILE A 263 -46.40 4.33 20.50
N GLU A 264 -45.47 3.97 21.38
CA GLU A 264 -45.76 3.40 22.71
C GLU A 264 -45.72 4.48 23.81
N GLY A 265 -45.46 5.73 23.45
CA GLY A 265 -45.38 6.86 24.38
C GLY A 265 -44.02 7.03 25.05
N ASN A 266 -42.99 6.29 24.63
CA ASN A 266 -41.64 6.43 25.16
C ASN A 266 -40.88 7.53 24.41
N ARG A 267 -39.93 8.20 25.08
CA ARG A 267 -39.11 9.23 24.45
C ARG A 267 -38.22 8.66 23.34
N LEU A 268 -37.98 9.46 22.31
CA LEU A 268 -37.04 9.17 21.22
C LEU A 268 -35.65 9.78 21.49
N PRO A 269 -34.58 9.18 20.95
CA PRO A 269 -33.25 9.80 20.95
C PRO A 269 -33.22 11.12 20.19
N THR A 270 -32.38 12.06 20.64
CA THR A 270 -32.11 13.29 19.88
C THR A 270 -31.48 12.93 18.53
N LEU A 271 -31.95 13.52 17.44
CA LEU A 271 -31.44 13.29 16.08
C LEU A 271 -31.07 14.61 15.42
N VAL A 272 -29.79 14.77 15.09
CA VAL A 272 -29.23 16.01 14.56
C VAL A 272 -28.57 15.77 13.20
N TYR A 273 -28.91 16.60 12.22
CA TYR A 273 -28.19 16.73 10.97
C TYR A 273 -27.16 17.87 11.07
N LEU A 274 -25.94 17.61 10.62
CA LEU A 274 -24.88 18.61 10.49
C LEU A 274 -24.27 18.53 9.10
N SER A 275 -24.23 19.66 8.39
CA SER A 275 -23.28 19.89 7.32
C SER A 275 -22.46 21.13 7.67
N ARG A 276 -21.17 20.95 7.91
CA ARG A 276 -20.26 22.05 8.32
C ARG A 276 -20.01 23.01 7.17
N GLU A 277 -19.70 24.26 7.48
CA GLU A 277 -19.43 25.26 6.45
C GLU A 277 -18.25 24.84 5.56
N LYS A 278 -18.42 24.98 4.25
CA LYS A 278 -17.36 24.82 3.26
C LYS A 278 -17.29 26.07 2.41
N ARG A 279 -16.06 26.55 2.19
CA ARG A 279 -15.75 27.70 1.35
C ARG A 279 -14.56 27.39 0.46
N PRO A 280 -14.54 27.85 -0.80
CA PRO A 280 -13.37 27.75 -1.66
C PRO A 280 -12.11 28.33 -0.98
N GLY A 281 -11.00 27.61 -1.08
CA GLY A 281 -9.71 28.03 -0.50
C GLY A 281 -9.52 27.72 0.99
N TRP A 282 -10.52 27.17 1.68
CA TRP A 282 -10.38 26.71 3.08
C TRP A 282 -10.20 25.19 3.17
N PRO A 283 -9.13 24.69 3.85
CA PRO A 283 -8.93 23.26 4.01
C PRO A 283 -9.94 22.68 4.99
N HIS A 284 -10.68 21.65 4.56
CA HIS A 284 -11.71 21.03 5.39
C HIS A 284 -11.23 19.74 6.11
N ASN A 285 -10.06 19.18 5.79
CA ASN A 285 -9.47 18.04 6.52
C ASN A 285 -10.36 16.78 6.59
N PHE A 286 -11.20 16.53 5.56
CA PHE A 286 -12.03 15.32 5.42
C PHE A 286 -12.74 14.92 6.74
N LYS A 287 -12.77 13.62 7.07
CA LYS A 287 -13.43 13.07 8.25
C LYS A 287 -12.93 13.64 9.57
N ALA A 288 -11.62 13.94 9.68
CA ALA A 288 -11.04 14.56 10.87
C ALA A 288 -11.75 15.88 11.22
N GLY A 289 -11.96 16.73 10.21
CA GLY A 289 -12.65 18.01 10.42
C GLY A 289 -14.16 17.86 10.65
N SER A 290 -14.80 16.85 10.07
CA SER A 290 -16.21 16.53 10.32
C SER A 290 -16.41 16.12 11.78
N MET A 291 -15.57 15.21 12.27
CA MET A 291 -15.55 14.76 13.66
C MET A 291 -15.24 15.91 14.63
N ASN A 292 -14.29 16.78 14.31
CA ASN A 292 -13.97 17.93 15.17
C ASN A 292 -15.13 18.92 15.26
N SER A 293 -15.83 19.15 14.15
CA SER A 293 -17.05 19.97 14.13
C SER A 293 -18.16 19.33 14.98
N LEU A 294 -18.35 18.01 14.88
CA LEU A 294 -19.29 17.26 15.70
C LEU A 294 -18.98 17.35 17.19
N ILE A 295 -17.71 17.20 17.61
CA ILE A 295 -17.35 17.30 19.05
C ILE A 295 -17.75 18.67 19.62
N ARG A 296 -17.62 19.75 18.84
CA ARG A 296 -18.02 21.11 19.24
C ARG A 296 -19.54 21.28 19.27
N VAL A 297 -20.21 20.93 18.17
CA VAL A 297 -21.67 21.03 18.04
C VAL A 297 -22.37 20.19 19.11
N SER A 298 -21.92 18.97 19.34
CA SER A 298 -22.53 18.10 20.34
C SER A 298 -22.28 18.58 21.77
N ALA A 299 -21.16 19.27 22.03
CA ALA A 299 -20.93 19.94 23.31
C ALA A 299 -21.95 21.07 23.56
N GLU A 300 -22.51 21.68 22.51
CA GLU A 300 -23.55 22.70 22.59
C GLU A 300 -24.96 22.12 22.73
N ILE A 301 -25.24 20.96 22.15
CA ILE A 301 -26.57 20.33 22.16
C ILE A 301 -26.76 19.41 23.38
N SER A 302 -26.06 18.28 23.45
CA SER A 302 -26.25 17.24 24.48
C SER A 302 -25.15 17.19 25.55
N ASN A 303 -23.91 17.58 25.18
CA ASN A 303 -22.71 17.53 26.01
C ASN A 303 -22.47 16.17 26.69
N ALA A 304 -22.73 15.06 25.99
CA ALA A 304 -22.56 13.72 26.54
C ALA A 304 -21.09 13.43 26.91
N PRO A 305 -20.78 12.81 28.07
CA PRO A 305 -19.40 12.50 28.45
C PRO A 305 -18.77 11.38 27.61
N ILE A 306 -19.58 10.54 26.98
CA ILE A 306 -19.16 9.45 26.10
C ILE A 306 -19.57 9.76 24.66
N ILE A 307 -18.67 9.49 23.73
CA ILE A 307 -18.87 9.68 22.29
C ILE A 307 -18.58 8.34 21.59
N LEU A 308 -19.55 7.77 20.90
CA LEU A 308 -19.36 6.68 19.96
C LEU A 308 -19.18 7.27 18.57
N ASN A 309 -18.16 6.83 17.83
CA ASN A 309 -18.05 7.13 16.42
C ASN A 309 -18.18 5.88 15.55
N VAL A 310 -18.96 5.99 14.49
CA VAL A 310 -19.15 4.92 13.48
C VAL A 310 -19.11 5.52 12.08
N ASP A 311 -18.61 4.73 11.13
CA ASP A 311 -18.75 5.01 9.71
C ASP A 311 -20.19 4.80 9.24
N CYS A 312 -20.61 5.48 8.16
CA CYS A 312 -21.97 5.32 7.63
C CYS A 312 -22.28 3.92 7.11
N ASP A 313 -21.27 3.08 6.86
CA ASP A 313 -21.41 1.68 6.46
C ASP A 313 -21.25 0.71 7.64
N MET A 314 -21.14 1.18 8.89
CA MET A 314 -20.95 0.38 10.10
C MET A 314 -22.13 0.48 11.04
N TYR A 315 -23.02 -0.51 11.00
CA TYR A 315 -24.21 -0.59 11.84
C TYR A 315 -23.94 -1.35 13.16
N SER A 316 -24.83 -1.16 14.14
CA SER A 316 -24.82 -1.92 15.38
C SER A 316 -25.50 -3.28 15.22
N ASN A 317 -24.74 -4.35 15.41
CA ASN A 317 -25.25 -5.72 15.43
C ASN A 317 -25.68 -6.15 16.84
N ASP A 318 -25.12 -5.54 17.89
CA ASP A 318 -25.47 -5.81 19.29
C ASP A 318 -26.19 -4.61 19.91
N GLY A 319 -27.37 -4.85 20.50
CA GLY A 319 -28.14 -3.80 21.19
C GLY A 319 -27.53 -3.34 22.51
N ASP A 320 -26.59 -4.09 23.09
CA ASP A 320 -26.00 -3.80 24.40
C ASP A 320 -24.57 -3.21 24.30
N ALA A 321 -24.07 -2.89 23.10
CA ALA A 321 -22.69 -2.42 22.92
C ALA A 321 -22.33 -1.21 23.81
N ILE A 322 -23.28 -0.29 24.03
CA ILE A 322 -23.09 0.84 24.96
C ILE A 322 -22.82 0.34 26.38
N ARG A 323 -23.61 -0.62 26.88
CA ARG A 323 -23.47 -1.15 28.25
C ARG A 323 -22.15 -1.89 28.43
N ASP A 324 -21.72 -2.65 27.43
CA ASP A 324 -20.41 -3.29 27.43
C ASP A 324 -19.28 -2.27 27.56
N ALA A 325 -19.31 -1.20 26.75
CA ALA A 325 -18.30 -0.14 26.81
C ALA A 325 -18.30 0.56 28.17
N LEU A 326 -19.48 0.83 28.74
CA LEU A 326 -19.62 1.49 30.04
C LEU A 326 -19.07 0.67 31.21
N CYS A 327 -19.05 -0.65 31.12
CA CYS A 327 -18.39 -1.49 32.13
C CYS A 327 -16.91 -1.11 32.28
N PHE A 328 -16.24 -0.68 31.21
CA PHE A 328 -14.87 -0.20 31.28
C PHE A 328 -14.80 1.21 31.87
N PHE A 329 -15.57 2.17 31.34
CA PHE A 329 -15.49 3.57 31.75
C PHE A 329 -15.91 3.84 33.19
N LEU A 330 -16.86 3.06 33.71
CA LEU A 330 -17.47 3.25 35.03
C LEU A 330 -16.84 2.37 36.12
N ASP A 331 -15.87 1.52 35.80
CA ASP A 331 -15.16 0.74 36.81
C ASP A 331 -14.44 1.67 37.80
N GLU A 332 -14.64 1.46 39.09
CA GLU A 332 -14.21 2.38 40.14
C GLU A 332 -12.68 2.45 40.28
N LYS A 333 -11.99 1.36 39.92
CA LYS A 333 -10.54 1.26 40.05
C LYS A 333 -9.83 1.69 38.77
N GLN A 334 -10.33 1.23 37.62
CA GLN A 334 -9.62 1.39 36.34
C GLN A 334 -10.31 2.34 35.37
N GLY A 335 -11.61 2.62 35.50
CA GLY A 335 -12.37 3.36 34.49
C GLY A 335 -11.93 4.81 34.29
N GLN A 336 -11.39 5.43 35.35
CA GLN A 336 -10.96 6.84 35.33
C GLN A 336 -9.80 7.12 34.36
N GLN A 337 -8.89 6.16 34.16
CA GLN A 337 -7.78 6.28 33.21
C GLN A 337 -8.16 5.88 31.78
N ILE A 338 -9.36 5.33 31.56
CA ILE A 338 -9.77 4.81 30.25
C ILE A 338 -10.19 5.97 29.35
N SER A 339 -9.47 6.14 28.23
CA SER A 339 -9.80 7.13 27.19
C SER A 339 -10.81 6.62 26.20
N TYR A 340 -10.63 5.40 25.69
CA TYR A 340 -11.51 4.85 24.67
C TYR A 340 -11.51 3.32 24.69
N VAL A 341 -12.61 2.76 24.18
CA VAL A 341 -12.83 1.32 24.01
C VAL A 341 -13.03 1.07 22.51
N GLN A 342 -12.03 0.45 21.88
CA GLN A 342 -12.05 0.10 20.46
C GLN A 342 -12.61 -1.31 20.26
N TYR A 343 -13.64 -1.42 19.42
CA TYR A 343 -14.14 -2.71 18.93
C TYR A 343 -13.47 -3.11 17.61
N PRO A 344 -13.39 -4.41 17.27
CA PRO A 344 -12.95 -4.83 15.94
C PRO A 344 -13.87 -4.34 14.82
N GLN A 345 -13.29 -3.98 13.68
CA GLN A 345 -14.03 -3.81 12.44
C GLN A 345 -14.38 -5.19 11.87
N ASN A 346 -15.68 -5.51 11.81
CA ASN A 346 -16.19 -6.74 11.21
C ASN A 346 -17.15 -6.44 10.06
N TYR A 347 -17.46 -7.44 9.26
CA TYR A 347 -18.25 -7.27 8.05
C TYR A 347 -19.37 -8.31 7.98
N ASN A 348 -20.50 -7.95 7.37
CA ASN A 348 -21.67 -8.83 7.24
C ASN A 348 -21.69 -9.62 5.92
N ASN A 349 -21.02 -9.10 4.89
CA ASN A 349 -21.05 -9.65 3.54
C ASN A 349 -19.89 -10.62 3.27
N THR A 350 -19.04 -10.90 4.27
CA THR A 350 -17.92 -11.86 4.14
C THR A 350 -18.42 -13.28 3.98
N VAL A 351 -17.69 -14.07 3.19
CA VAL A 351 -17.99 -15.50 2.98
C VAL A 351 -16.99 -16.41 3.69
N LYS A 352 -17.41 -17.65 3.93
CA LYS A 352 -16.51 -18.72 4.40
C LYS A 352 -15.38 -18.89 3.37
N ASN A 353 -14.13 -18.82 3.82
CA ASN A 353 -12.94 -18.82 2.96
C ASN A 353 -12.84 -17.57 2.07
N ASP A 354 -13.04 -16.40 2.65
CA ASP A 354 -12.89 -15.11 2.01
C ASP A 354 -11.63 -15.03 1.13
N VAL A 355 -11.82 -14.75 -0.17
CA VAL A 355 -10.73 -14.68 -1.16
C VAL A 355 -9.86 -13.44 -1.02
N TYR A 356 -10.39 -12.38 -0.41
CA TYR A 356 -9.66 -11.13 -0.21
C TYR A 356 -9.09 -10.99 1.19
N ALA A 357 -9.36 -11.95 2.10
CA ALA A 357 -8.92 -11.91 3.49
C ALA A 357 -9.20 -10.55 4.17
N ASN A 358 -10.46 -10.11 4.09
CA ASN A 358 -10.96 -8.86 4.69
C ASN A 358 -11.07 -8.98 6.22
N LEU A 359 -11.48 -10.14 6.74
CA LEU A 359 -11.77 -10.33 8.18
C LEU A 359 -10.52 -10.30 9.09
N ASN A 360 -9.32 -10.60 8.54
CA ASN A 360 -8.04 -10.64 9.26
C ASN A 360 -8.14 -11.18 10.71
N LEU A 361 -8.67 -12.39 10.88
CA LEU A 361 -9.03 -12.96 12.18
C LEU A 361 -7.89 -12.93 13.21
N ALA A 362 -6.67 -13.32 12.83
CA ALA A 362 -5.52 -13.29 13.72
C ALA A 362 -5.17 -11.87 14.20
N THR A 363 -5.35 -10.86 13.36
CA THR A 363 -5.15 -9.46 13.75
C THR A 363 -6.14 -9.06 14.84
N ASN A 364 -7.43 -9.35 14.64
CA ASN A 364 -8.47 -8.99 15.60
C ASN A 364 -8.45 -9.82 16.89
N GLN A 365 -8.14 -11.12 16.82
CA GLN A 365 -8.21 -12.00 18.00
C GLN A 365 -6.90 -12.07 18.80
N ILE A 366 -5.76 -11.79 18.15
CA ILE A 366 -4.44 -11.95 18.77
C ILE A 366 -3.67 -10.64 18.74
N GLU A 367 -3.39 -10.06 17.56
CA GLU A 367 -2.43 -8.95 17.45
C GLU A 367 -2.87 -7.70 18.22
N LEU A 368 -4.12 -7.27 18.05
CA LEU A 368 -4.68 -6.11 18.75
C LEU A 368 -4.89 -6.39 20.25
N CYS A 369 -5.24 -7.62 20.61
CA CYS A 369 -5.30 -8.08 22.00
C CYS A 369 -3.90 -8.13 22.66
N GLY A 370 -2.85 -8.41 21.89
CA GLY A 370 -1.45 -8.37 22.35
C GLY A 370 -0.96 -6.94 22.57
N LEU A 371 -1.37 -6.02 21.70
CA LEU A 371 -1.13 -4.59 21.91
C LEU A 371 -1.82 -4.08 23.20
N ASP A 372 -3.05 -4.51 23.48
CA ASP A 372 -3.76 -4.19 24.74
C ASP A 372 -3.02 -4.69 25.98
N GLY A 373 -2.33 -5.84 25.90
CA GLY A 373 -1.52 -6.34 27.01
C GLY A 373 -0.30 -5.47 27.34
N PHE A 374 0.12 -4.61 26.42
CA PHE A 374 1.12 -3.55 26.64
C PHE A 374 0.51 -2.20 27.04
N GLY A 375 -0.81 -2.16 27.25
CA GLY A 375 -1.57 -0.97 27.63
C GLY A 375 -1.77 0.02 26.50
N GLY A 376 -1.77 -0.45 25.24
CA GLY A 376 -2.06 0.36 24.05
C GLY A 376 -3.17 -0.27 23.20
N ALA A 377 -3.80 0.50 22.33
CA ALA A 377 -4.75 -0.02 21.33
C ALA A 377 -4.84 0.95 20.17
N LEU A 378 -4.98 0.47 18.95
CA LEU A 378 -5.20 1.37 17.82
C LEU A 378 -6.60 1.99 17.91
N TYR A 379 -6.74 3.27 17.60
CA TYR A 379 -8.03 3.87 17.25
C TYR A 379 -8.17 3.74 15.72
N VAL A 380 -9.11 2.91 15.26
CA VAL A 380 -9.27 2.54 13.84
C VAL A 380 -10.49 3.20 13.20
N GLY A 381 -10.90 4.37 13.69
CA GLY A 381 -11.82 5.26 12.97
C GLY A 381 -13.31 4.90 13.01
N THR A 382 -13.72 3.75 13.55
CA THR A 382 -15.12 3.33 13.68
C THR A 382 -15.30 2.33 14.82
N GLY A 383 -16.53 2.19 15.35
CA GLY A 383 -16.86 1.27 16.44
C GLY A 383 -16.06 1.55 17.71
N CYS A 384 -15.78 2.83 17.99
CA CYS A 384 -14.95 3.23 19.12
C CYS A 384 -15.73 4.17 20.04
N PHE A 385 -15.80 3.81 21.32
CA PHE A 385 -16.35 4.67 22.36
C PHE A 385 -15.21 5.49 22.97
N HIS A 386 -15.36 6.80 23.04
CA HIS A 386 -14.39 7.72 23.60
C HIS A 386 -14.97 8.46 24.79
N ARG A 387 -14.12 8.72 25.78
CA ARG A 387 -14.36 9.76 26.78
C ARG A 387 -14.14 11.11 26.13
N ARG A 388 -15.14 12.00 26.14
CA ARG A 388 -15.09 13.33 25.52
C ARG A 388 -13.83 14.10 25.90
N GLU A 389 -13.49 14.14 27.19
CA GLU A 389 -12.33 14.88 27.68
C GLU A 389 -11.01 14.45 27.01
N SER A 390 -10.86 13.15 26.73
CA SER A 390 -9.66 12.62 26.09
C SER A 390 -9.53 13.10 24.63
N LEU A 391 -10.66 13.09 23.89
CA LEU A 391 -10.74 13.65 22.54
C LEU A 391 -10.56 15.17 22.54
N SER A 392 -11.08 15.87 23.56
CA SER A 392 -10.92 17.32 23.73
C SER A 392 -9.51 17.75 24.16
N GLY A 393 -8.52 16.86 24.15
CA GLY A 393 -7.12 17.21 24.38
C GLY A 393 -6.66 17.21 25.85
N LYS A 394 -7.53 16.83 26.80
CA LYS A 394 -7.18 16.79 28.23
C LYS A 394 -6.06 15.76 28.48
N LYS A 395 -5.11 16.10 29.35
CA LYS A 395 -4.06 15.18 29.82
C LYS A 395 -4.52 14.45 31.07
N TYR A 396 -4.17 13.17 31.18
CA TYR A 396 -4.47 12.38 32.36
C TYR A 396 -3.31 12.43 33.36
N SER A 397 -3.57 12.87 34.59
CA SER A 397 -2.56 13.03 35.66
C SER A 397 -2.88 12.24 36.94
N GLY A 398 -3.89 11.35 36.92
CA GLY A 398 -4.25 10.48 38.04
C GLY A 398 -4.87 11.15 39.28
N SER A 399 -4.81 12.47 39.40
CA SER A 399 -5.22 13.23 40.60
C SER A 399 -6.70 13.67 40.60
N HIS A 400 -7.38 13.63 39.46
CA HIS A 400 -8.75 14.13 39.32
C HIS A 400 -9.73 12.98 39.05
N LYS A 401 -10.73 12.83 39.91
CA LYS A 401 -11.92 12.03 39.59
C LYS A 401 -12.71 12.75 38.50
N ILE A 402 -12.89 12.09 37.36
CA ILE A 402 -13.71 12.58 36.27
C ILE A 402 -15.12 12.11 36.55
N GLU A 403 -16.00 13.07 36.84
CA GLU A 403 -17.43 12.79 36.96
C GLU A 403 -17.97 12.37 35.59
N CYS A 404 -18.55 11.18 35.54
CA CYS A 404 -19.19 10.66 34.33
C CYS A 404 -20.66 11.06 34.25
N HIS A 405 -21.14 11.93 35.14
CA HIS A 405 -22.49 12.46 35.08
C HIS A 405 -22.53 13.60 34.06
N SER A 406 -23.51 13.56 33.17
CA SER A 406 -23.81 14.67 32.28
C SER A 406 -24.09 15.90 33.14
N VAL A 407 -23.31 16.96 32.96
CA VAL A 407 -23.68 18.29 33.46
C VAL A 407 -24.89 18.73 32.64
N ILE A 408 -26.09 18.29 33.04
CA ILE A 408 -27.38 18.75 32.49
C ILE A 408 -27.77 20.10 33.13
N ASP A 409 -27.01 20.57 34.12
CA ASP A 409 -27.45 21.64 35.03
C ASP A 409 -27.62 23.06 34.45
N ASN A 410 -27.42 23.32 33.14
CA ASN A 410 -27.54 24.69 32.60
C ASN A 410 -28.20 24.85 31.22
N LYS A 411 -28.85 23.81 30.67
CA LYS A 411 -29.47 23.90 29.31
C LYS A 411 -30.97 23.65 29.26
N GLU A 412 -31.59 23.32 30.40
CA GLU A 412 -33.04 23.24 30.52
C GLU A 412 -33.61 24.67 30.34
N GLY A 413 -34.16 24.95 29.16
CA GLY A 413 -34.79 26.24 28.84
C GLY A 413 -34.47 26.81 27.46
N ARG A 414 -33.44 26.31 26.76
CA ARG A 414 -33.10 26.80 25.41
C ARG A 414 -33.93 26.14 24.32
N SER A 415 -34.47 26.96 23.41
CA SER A 415 -35.26 26.48 22.28
C SER A 415 -34.39 25.76 21.24
N VAL A 416 -35.01 24.90 20.42
CA VAL A 416 -34.33 24.24 19.29
C VAL A 416 -33.65 25.26 18.38
N LYS A 417 -34.32 26.39 18.10
CA LYS A 417 -33.80 27.46 17.24
C LYS A 417 -32.52 28.08 17.81
N GLU A 418 -32.48 28.37 19.11
CA GLU A 418 -31.30 28.92 19.78
C GLU A 418 -30.10 27.96 19.78
N LEU A 419 -30.37 26.65 19.80
CA LEU A 419 -29.32 25.63 19.76
C LEU A 419 -28.79 25.43 18.35
N GLU A 420 -29.68 25.44 17.34
CA GLU A 420 -29.31 25.41 15.93
C GLU A 420 -28.44 26.64 15.59
N GLU A 421 -28.85 27.84 16.00
CA GLU A 421 -28.09 29.08 15.76
C GLU A 421 -26.72 29.09 16.44
N ALA A 422 -26.64 28.69 17.72
CA ALA A 422 -25.37 28.57 18.42
C ALA A 422 -24.45 27.51 17.78
N SER A 423 -25.02 26.36 17.40
CA SER A 423 -24.28 25.24 16.79
C SER A 423 -23.73 25.58 15.42
N ARG A 424 -24.46 26.34 14.60
CA ARG A 424 -23.99 26.81 13.29
C ARG A 424 -22.64 27.55 13.40
N THR A 425 -22.52 28.44 14.39
CA THR A 425 -21.28 29.19 14.63
C THR A 425 -20.09 28.28 14.94
N LEU A 426 -20.31 27.16 15.63
CA LEU A 426 -19.28 26.18 15.97
C LEU A 426 -18.84 25.32 14.78
N ALA A 427 -19.65 25.25 13.72
CA ALA A 427 -19.42 24.49 12.51
C ALA A 427 -18.86 25.34 11.35
N ASN A 428 -18.51 26.61 11.61
CA ASN A 428 -17.90 27.50 10.62
C ASN A 428 -16.48 27.07 10.25
N CYS A 429 -16.10 27.28 9.00
CA CYS A 429 -14.79 26.87 8.46
C CYS A 429 -13.62 27.62 9.10
N SER A 430 -13.88 28.85 9.59
CA SER A 430 -12.88 29.71 10.22
C SER A 430 -12.72 29.48 11.72
N TYR A 431 -13.61 28.69 12.35
CA TYR A 431 -13.64 28.50 13.81
C TYR A 431 -12.31 28.00 14.38
N GLU A 432 -11.63 27.13 13.63
CA GLU A 432 -10.42 26.45 14.09
C GLU A 432 -9.16 27.30 13.92
N LYS A 433 -9.25 28.44 13.22
CA LYS A 433 -8.12 29.32 12.95
C LYS A 433 -7.54 29.88 14.26
N GLY A 434 -6.23 29.68 14.46
CA GLY A 434 -5.54 30.14 15.68
C GLY A 434 -5.78 29.28 16.92
N THR A 435 -6.56 28.19 16.83
CA THR A 435 -6.87 27.31 17.96
C THR A 435 -5.96 26.06 18.01
N GLN A 436 -6.18 25.20 19.01
CA GLN A 436 -5.55 23.89 19.15
C GLN A 436 -6.33 22.74 18.48
N TRP A 437 -7.50 23.02 17.89
CA TRP A 437 -8.26 22.03 17.11
C TRP A 437 -7.44 21.51 15.93
N GLY A 438 -7.48 20.21 15.71
CA GLY A 438 -6.69 19.55 14.67
C GLY A 438 -5.21 19.39 15.00
N LYS A 439 -4.73 19.94 16.13
CA LYS A 439 -3.32 19.85 16.56
C LYS A 439 -3.21 19.00 17.82
N GLU A 440 -3.85 19.45 18.88
CA GLU A 440 -3.89 18.77 20.18
C GLU A 440 -5.32 18.44 20.64
N MET A 441 -6.33 19.16 20.14
CA MET A 441 -7.73 18.89 20.43
C MET A 441 -8.45 18.27 19.23
N GLY A 442 -9.33 17.33 19.51
CA GLY A 442 -10.03 16.56 18.49
C GLY A 442 -9.14 15.56 17.77
N LEU A 443 -9.58 15.14 16.58
CA LEU A 443 -8.80 14.36 15.65
C LEU A 443 -7.69 15.22 15.02
N VAL A 444 -6.49 14.65 14.93
CA VAL A 444 -5.28 15.32 14.46
C VAL A 444 -5.28 15.47 12.93
N TYR A 445 -4.97 16.66 12.43
CA TYR A 445 -4.89 16.95 10.99
C TYR A 445 -3.51 16.65 10.39
N GLY A 446 -3.47 16.63 9.05
CA GLY A 446 -2.22 16.53 8.29
C GLY A 446 -1.73 15.10 8.07
N CYS A 447 -2.59 14.09 8.26
CA CYS A 447 -2.29 12.70 7.95
C CYS A 447 -3.53 12.00 7.38
N PRO A 448 -3.40 11.13 6.36
CA PRO A 448 -4.51 10.34 5.82
C PRO A 448 -5.10 9.29 6.78
N VAL A 449 -4.41 8.98 7.88
CA VAL A 449 -4.85 8.07 8.95
C VAL A 449 -4.91 8.84 10.27
N GLU A 450 -5.75 9.87 10.31
CA GLU A 450 -5.91 10.74 11.47
C GLU A 450 -6.29 9.98 12.74
N ASP A 451 -7.00 8.88 12.59
CA ASP A 451 -7.50 8.02 13.66
C ASP A 451 -6.34 7.38 14.44
N ILE A 452 -5.41 6.72 13.74
CA ILE A 452 -4.23 6.09 14.33
C ILE A 452 -3.38 7.11 15.08
N VAL A 453 -3.14 8.28 14.47
CA VAL A 453 -2.36 9.37 15.08
C VAL A 453 -3.08 9.94 16.31
N THR A 454 -4.40 10.12 16.23
CA THR A 454 -5.20 10.62 17.35
C THR A 454 -5.17 9.65 18.52
N GLY A 455 -5.32 8.34 18.27
CA GLY A 455 -5.20 7.30 19.30
C GLY A 455 -3.84 7.31 19.98
N LEU A 456 -2.75 7.42 19.19
CA LEU A 456 -1.39 7.54 19.72
C LEU A 456 -1.22 8.83 20.56
N ALA A 457 -1.75 9.96 20.07
CA ALA A 457 -1.70 11.24 20.77
C ALA A 457 -2.40 11.19 22.13
N ILE A 458 -3.57 10.57 22.20
CA ILE A 458 -4.33 10.38 23.44
C ILE A 458 -3.53 9.52 24.44
N GLN A 459 -2.96 8.39 24.00
CA GLN A 459 -2.15 7.53 24.87
C GLN A 459 -0.90 8.23 25.40
N CYS A 460 -0.23 9.00 24.55
CA CYS A 460 0.93 9.81 24.93
C CYS A 460 0.59 10.95 25.91
N ARG A 461 -0.70 11.27 26.11
CA ARG A 461 -1.17 12.20 27.16
C ARG A 461 -1.47 11.52 28.50
N GLY A 462 -1.11 10.24 28.63
CA GLY A 462 -1.23 9.46 29.88
C GLY A 462 -2.48 8.60 29.98
N TRP A 463 -3.39 8.68 29.02
CA TRP A 463 -4.60 7.86 29.01
C TRP A 463 -4.34 6.40 28.64
N LYS A 464 -5.21 5.51 29.09
CA LYS A 464 -5.22 4.09 28.73
C LYS A 464 -6.37 3.76 27.79
N PRO A 465 -6.11 3.13 26.65
CA PRO A 465 -7.17 2.62 25.80
C PRO A 465 -7.53 1.19 26.23
N VAL A 466 -8.64 0.69 25.71
CA VAL A 466 -9.03 -0.72 25.80
C VAL A 466 -9.35 -1.22 24.41
N TYR A 467 -8.84 -2.40 24.06
CA TYR A 467 -9.34 -3.15 22.91
C TYR A 467 -10.29 -4.24 23.41
N TYR A 468 -11.52 -4.23 22.92
CA TYR A 468 -12.54 -5.20 23.33
C TYR A 468 -13.09 -5.94 22.11
N ASN A 469 -12.84 -7.24 22.08
CA ASN A 469 -13.31 -8.15 21.03
C ASN A 469 -14.38 -9.08 21.62
N PRO A 470 -15.67 -8.72 21.54
CA PRO A 470 -16.76 -9.56 22.05
C PRO A 470 -16.93 -10.84 21.22
N SER A 471 -17.49 -11.89 21.84
CA SER A 471 -17.81 -13.14 21.13
C SER A 471 -18.85 -12.95 20.03
N LYS A 472 -19.78 -12.02 20.22
CA LYS A 472 -20.71 -11.53 19.21
C LYS A 472 -20.20 -10.19 18.69
N TYR A 473 -19.97 -10.05 17.39
CA TYR A 473 -19.51 -8.79 16.80
C TYR A 473 -20.51 -7.67 17.09
N ALA A 474 -20.08 -6.64 17.81
CA ALA A 474 -20.96 -5.52 18.17
C ALA A 474 -21.25 -4.60 16.99
N PHE A 475 -20.26 -4.39 16.11
CA PHE A 475 -20.36 -3.56 14.92
C PHE A 475 -20.04 -4.37 13.68
N GLN A 476 -20.82 -4.17 12.62
CA GLN A 476 -20.63 -4.83 11.34
C GLN A 476 -20.84 -3.83 10.20
N GLY A 477 -20.03 -3.94 9.17
CA GLY A 477 -20.18 -3.16 7.95
C GLY A 477 -20.00 -3.97 6.68
N VAL A 478 -19.61 -3.29 5.60
CA VAL A 478 -19.49 -3.89 4.27
C VAL A 478 -18.02 -3.92 3.84
N CYS A 479 -17.48 -5.11 3.57
CA CYS A 479 -16.13 -5.24 3.03
C CYS A 479 -16.11 -5.10 1.50
N PRO A 480 -14.97 -4.70 0.90
CA PRO A 480 -14.78 -4.75 -0.54
C PRO A 480 -14.99 -6.15 -1.13
N THR A 481 -15.61 -6.22 -2.30
CA THR A 481 -15.90 -7.47 -3.04
C THR A 481 -15.15 -7.60 -4.36
N THR A 482 -14.32 -6.62 -4.72
CA THR A 482 -13.42 -6.64 -5.88
C THR A 482 -11.99 -6.38 -5.43
N LEU A 483 -11.03 -6.91 -6.20
CA LEU A 483 -9.61 -6.80 -5.86
C LEU A 483 -9.11 -5.35 -5.97
N ASP A 484 -9.54 -4.60 -6.99
CA ASP A 484 -9.11 -3.21 -7.20
C ASP A 484 -9.51 -2.28 -6.04
N ILE A 485 -10.77 -2.35 -5.58
CA ILE A 485 -11.25 -1.59 -4.42
C ILE A 485 -10.48 -1.99 -3.16
N SER A 486 -10.25 -3.29 -2.96
CA SER A 486 -9.44 -3.80 -1.83
C SER A 486 -8.01 -3.23 -1.86
N LEU A 487 -7.35 -3.25 -3.02
CA LEU A 487 -5.97 -2.76 -3.16
C LEU A 487 -5.87 -1.24 -2.98
N ILE A 488 -6.82 -0.46 -3.49
CA ILE A 488 -6.88 0.99 -3.28
C ILE A 488 -7.02 1.30 -1.78
N GLN A 489 -7.87 0.56 -1.06
CA GLN A 489 -8.03 0.73 0.38
C GLN A 489 -6.73 0.45 1.14
N TYR A 490 -6.08 -0.69 0.87
CA TYR A 490 -4.82 -1.05 1.54
C TYR A 490 -3.64 -0.15 1.14
N LYS A 491 -3.63 0.39 -0.09
CA LYS A 491 -2.64 1.40 -0.50
C LYS A 491 -2.78 2.64 0.39
N ARG A 492 -3.99 3.19 0.50
CA ARG A 492 -4.28 4.38 1.32
C ARG A 492 -3.88 4.19 2.77
N TRP A 493 -4.22 3.04 3.37
CA TRP A 493 -3.83 2.73 4.74
C TRP A 493 -2.31 2.64 4.90
N SER A 494 -1.65 1.88 4.04
CA SER A 494 -0.20 1.69 4.09
C SER A 494 0.56 3.00 3.88
N GLU A 495 0.08 3.85 2.96
CA GLU A 495 0.64 5.17 2.67
C GLU A 495 0.51 6.10 3.88
N GLY A 496 -0.70 6.26 4.42
CA GLY A 496 -0.93 7.09 5.60
C GLY A 496 -0.14 6.60 6.81
N MET A 497 -0.15 5.31 7.09
CA MET A 497 0.59 4.72 8.21
C MET A 497 2.10 4.90 8.06
N PHE A 498 2.65 4.77 6.86
CA PHE A 498 4.07 4.99 6.65
C PHE A 498 4.48 6.46 6.75
N GLN A 499 3.61 7.39 6.33
CA GLN A 499 3.80 8.82 6.60
C GLN A 499 3.85 9.12 8.10
N VAL A 500 3.00 8.48 8.91
CA VAL A 500 3.07 8.62 10.37
C VAL A 500 4.44 8.19 10.90
N PHE A 501 5.00 7.10 10.38
CA PHE A 501 6.32 6.61 10.79
C PHE A 501 7.44 7.62 10.53
N PHE A 502 7.38 8.36 9.42
CA PHE A 502 8.35 9.42 9.09
C PHE A 502 8.05 10.78 9.71
N SER A 503 6.85 10.97 10.27
CA SER A 503 6.46 12.22 10.89
C SER A 503 6.98 12.35 12.33
N LYS A 504 6.74 13.52 12.94
CA LYS A 504 6.94 13.74 14.39
C LYS A 504 6.12 12.77 15.27
N TYR A 505 5.13 12.08 14.71
CA TYR A 505 4.28 11.10 15.39
C TYR A 505 4.80 9.66 15.31
N CYS A 506 6.04 9.44 14.85
CA CYS A 506 6.69 8.13 14.96
C CYS A 506 6.60 7.61 16.41
N PRO A 507 6.07 6.39 16.67
CA PRO A 507 5.88 5.90 18.05
C PRO A 507 7.16 5.84 18.87
N PHE A 508 8.29 5.52 18.24
CA PHE A 508 9.60 5.46 18.89
C PHE A 508 10.14 6.84 19.28
N ILE A 509 9.66 7.92 18.66
CA ILE A 509 10.04 9.30 18.96
C ILE A 509 8.99 9.94 19.88
N TYR A 510 7.74 10.01 19.39
CA TYR A 510 6.63 10.69 20.05
C TYR A 510 6.20 9.99 21.34
N GLY A 511 6.19 8.66 21.33
CA GLY A 511 5.80 7.79 22.43
C GLY A 511 6.93 7.41 23.38
N HIS A 512 8.17 7.81 23.10
CA HIS A 512 9.33 7.51 23.94
C HIS A 512 9.08 7.97 25.39
N ARG A 513 9.23 7.05 26.36
CA ARG A 513 8.96 7.26 27.79
C ARG A 513 7.52 7.64 28.16
N LYS A 514 6.58 7.72 27.20
CA LYS A 514 5.16 8.01 27.43
C LYS A 514 4.28 6.75 27.34
N ILE A 515 4.62 5.86 26.41
CA ILE A 515 4.00 4.54 26.25
C ILE A 515 5.08 3.45 26.30
N SER A 516 4.67 2.22 26.61
CA SER A 516 5.60 1.08 26.73
C SER A 516 6.28 0.76 25.40
N LEU A 517 7.50 0.20 25.43
CA LEU A 517 8.21 -0.19 24.21
C LEU A 517 7.40 -1.21 23.39
N GLY A 518 6.72 -2.15 24.05
CA GLY A 518 5.81 -3.09 23.38
C GLY A 518 4.67 -2.38 22.66
N ALA A 519 4.08 -1.34 23.24
CA ALA A 519 3.08 -0.52 22.56
C ALA A 519 3.67 0.25 21.36
N GLN A 520 4.86 0.85 21.52
CA GLN A 520 5.56 1.53 20.41
C GLN A 520 5.79 0.57 19.23
N MET A 521 6.32 -0.63 19.51
CA MET A 521 6.51 -1.68 18.51
C MET A 521 5.18 -2.15 17.90
N GLY A 522 4.13 -2.29 18.71
CA GLY A 522 2.82 -2.76 18.23
C GLY A 522 2.13 -1.78 17.28
N TYR A 523 2.28 -0.47 17.51
CA TYR A 523 1.93 0.53 16.49
C TYR A 523 2.76 0.34 15.21
N SER A 524 4.07 0.11 15.37
CA SER A 524 5.00 -0.04 14.25
C SER A 524 4.80 -1.28 13.38
N ILE A 525 4.03 -2.28 13.82
CA ILE A 525 3.61 -3.41 12.98
C ILE A 525 2.92 -2.89 11.71
N TYR A 526 1.98 -1.96 11.89
CA TYR A 526 1.14 -1.45 10.80
C TYR A 526 1.83 -0.30 10.06
N LEU A 527 2.55 0.56 10.79
CA LEU A 527 3.32 1.67 10.23
C LEU A 527 4.43 1.25 9.27
N LEU A 528 4.88 -0.02 9.34
CA LEU A 528 5.94 -0.57 8.49
C LEU A 528 5.41 -1.50 7.39
N TRP A 529 4.10 -1.52 7.11
CA TRP A 529 3.54 -2.28 5.99
C TRP A 529 4.17 -1.92 4.64
N ALA A 530 4.32 -0.63 4.34
CA ALA A 530 4.93 -0.16 3.09
C ALA A 530 6.39 -0.64 2.92
N PRO A 531 7.33 -0.43 3.87
CA PRO A 531 8.69 -0.96 3.79
C PRO A 531 8.81 -2.47 3.57
N VAL A 532 7.87 -3.26 4.09
CA VAL A 532 7.88 -4.73 3.95
C VAL A 532 7.62 -5.18 2.51
N SER A 533 7.18 -4.28 1.63
CA SER A 533 7.08 -4.54 0.19
C SER A 533 8.45 -4.84 -0.45
N LEU A 534 9.51 -4.13 -0.05
CA LEU A 534 10.87 -4.29 -0.60
C LEU A 534 11.45 -5.70 -0.41
N PRO A 535 11.55 -6.24 0.82
CA PRO A 535 12.07 -7.59 1.00
C PRO A 535 11.17 -8.65 0.34
N THR A 536 9.86 -8.40 0.24
CA THR A 536 8.94 -9.29 -0.47
C THR A 536 9.21 -9.30 -1.97
N LEU A 537 9.41 -8.14 -2.59
CA LEU A 537 9.78 -8.03 -4.00
C LEU A 537 11.11 -8.73 -4.30
N CYS A 538 12.10 -8.60 -3.41
CA CYS A 538 13.35 -9.35 -3.54
C CYS A 538 13.09 -10.87 -3.57
N TYR A 539 12.29 -11.40 -2.65
CA TYR A 539 12.01 -12.85 -2.57
C TYR A 539 11.16 -13.41 -3.73
N VAL A 540 10.35 -12.58 -4.39
CA VAL A 540 9.52 -13.05 -5.52
C VAL A 540 10.21 -12.89 -6.87
N VAL A 541 11.24 -12.02 -6.96
CA VAL A 541 11.97 -11.75 -8.21
C VAL A 541 13.34 -12.43 -8.23
N VAL A 542 14.15 -12.24 -7.17
CA VAL A 542 15.56 -12.64 -7.17
C VAL A 542 15.74 -14.16 -7.23
N PRO A 543 15.00 -14.99 -6.46
CA PRO A 543 15.06 -16.45 -6.60
C PRO A 543 14.67 -16.95 -7.99
N ALA A 544 13.64 -16.36 -8.60
CA ALA A 544 13.16 -16.72 -9.93
C ALA A 544 14.23 -16.43 -11.00
N LEU A 545 14.77 -15.21 -11.03
CA LEU A 545 15.84 -14.84 -11.97
C LEU A 545 17.12 -15.64 -11.75
N SER A 546 17.45 -15.94 -10.50
CA SER A 546 18.64 -16.73 -10.17
C SER A 546 18.48 -18.20 -10.56
N LEU A 547 17.24 -18.73 -10.55
CA LEU A 547 16.93 -20.07 -11.05
C LEU A 547 17.10 -20.15 -12.58
N LEU A 548 16.77 -19.09 -13.32
CA LEU A 548 16.99 -19.03 -14.77
C LEU A 548 18.48 -18.95 -15.14
N ARG A 549 19.30 -18.34 -14.28
CA ARG A 549 20.74 -18.13 -14.49
C ARG A 549 21.65 -19.11 -13.77
N ASP A 550 21.08 -20.14 -13.13
CA ASP A 550 21.82 -21.16 -12.39
C ASP A 550 22.70 -20.63 -11.25
N ILE A 551 22.26 -19.53 -10.63
CA ILE A 551 22.94 -18.89 -9.51
C ILE A 551 22.36 -19.47 -8.21
N PRO A 552 23.15 -20.20 -7.41
CA PRO A 552 22.68 -20.73 -6.14
C PRO A 552 22.58 -19.61 -5.09
N LEU A 553 21.39 -19.41 -4.53
CA LEU A 553 21.15 -18.41 -3.48
C LEU A 553 21.08 -18.99 -2.07
N PHE A 554 20.97 -20.30 -1.94
CA PHE A 554 20.77 -20.99 -0.67
C PHE A 554 21.83 -22.07 -0.48
N PRO A 555 22.10 -22.51 0.77
CA PRO A 555 22.94 -23.67 1.01
C PRO A 555 22.39 -24.90 0.29
N GLN A 556 23.29 -25.82 -0.08
CA GLN A 556 22.91 -27.14 -0.57
C GLN A 556 22.06 -27.86 0.48
N VAL A 557 21.05 -28.63 0.03
CA VAL A 557 20.13 -29.34 0.95
C VAL A 557 20.87 -30.32 1.87
N SER A 558 21.97 -30.89 1.39
CA SER A 558 22.86 -31.77 2.16
C SER A 558 23.72 -31.04 3.22
N SER A 559 23.77 -29.71 3.18
CA SER A 559 24.53 -28.89 4.13
C SER A 559 23.78 -28.66 5.44
N LEU A 560 24.49 -28.70 6.57
CA LEU A 560 23.93 -28.30 7.87
C LEU A 560 23.43 -26.85 7.88
N TRP A 561 24.01 -25.98 7.04
CA TRP A 561 23.56 -24.59 6.89
C TRP A 561 22.17 -24.45 6.26
N PHE A 562 21.64 -25.50 5.61
CA PHE A 562 20.27 -25.50 5.09
C PHE A 562 19.22 -25.63 6.19
N ILE A 563 19.57 -26.26 7.32
CA ILE A 563 18.64 -26.56 8.42
C ILE A 563 17.98 -25.28 8.97
N PRO A 564 18.70 -24.18 9.29
CA PRO A 564 18.08 -22.94 9.73
C PRO A 564 17.04 -22.36 8.75
N PHE A 565 17.32 -22.39 7.44
CA PHE A 565 16.40 -21.89 6.41
C PHE A 565 15.12 -22.74 6.36
N ALA A 566 15.28 -24.07 6.31
CA ALA A 566 14.16 -25.00 6.29
C ALA A 566 13.33 -24.90 7.58
N TYR A 567 14.00 -24.83 8.74
CA TYR A 567 13.36 -24.73 10.04
C TYR A 567 12.54 -23.45 10.17
N VAL A 568 13.12 -22.27 9.92
CA VAL A 568 12.40 -20.99 10.05
C VAL A 568 11.19 -20.96 9.11
N PHE A 569 11.34 -21.43 7.87
CA PHE A 569 10.24 -21.51 6.92
C PHE A 569 9.13 -22.46 7.40
N ALA A 570 9.48 -23.70 7.74
CA ALA A 570 8.52 -24.74 8.11
C ALA A 570 7.82 -24.41 9.45
N ALA A 571 8.59 -24.03 10.47
CA ALA A 571 8.07 -23.72 11.80
C ALA A 571 7.17 -22.49 11.78
N LYS A 572 7.56 -21.41 11.08
CA LYS A 572 6.69 -20.23 10.92
C LYS A 572 5.40 -20.58 10.18
N THR A 573 5.50 -21.34 9.08
CA THR A 573 4.33 -21.71 8.27
C THR A 573 3.36 -22.57 9.08
N ALA A 574 3.87 -23.62 9.74
CA ALA A 574 3.10 -24.49 10.61
C ALA A 574 2.46 -23.71 11.77
N TYR A 575 3.21 -22.83 12.43
CA TYR A 575 2.69 -22.00 13.51
C TYR A 575 1.53 -21.11 13.02
N THR A 576 1.71 -20.39 11.92
CA THR A 576 0.63 -19.52 11.39
C THR A 576 -0.61 -20.30 10.95
N LEU A 577 -0.41 -21.52 10.42
CA LEU A 577 -1.52 -22.38 10.04
C LEU A 577 -2.29 -22.86 11.28
N VAL A 578 -1.58 -23.35 12.29
CA VAL A 578 -2.20 -23.81 13.55
C VAL A 578 -2.89 -22.65 14.27
N GLU A 579 -2.26 -21.47 14.33
CA GLU A 579 -2.84 -20.25 14.91
C GLU A 579 -4.19 -19.91 14.24
N ASP A 580 -4.22 -19.85 12.90
CA ASP A 580 -5.45 -19.55 12.15
C ASP A 580 -6.54 -20.62 12.34
N LEU A 581 -6.17 -21.91 12.37
CA LEU A 581 -7.13 -23.00 12.57
C LEU A 581 -7.73 -22.99 13.99
N VAL A 582 -6.92 -22.69 15.01
CA VAL A 582 -7.38 -22.59 16.41
C VAL A 582 -8.36 -21.42 16.60
N ILE A 583 -8.15 -20.33 15.86
CA ILE A 583 -9.03 -19.15 15.84
C ILE A 583 -10.34 -19.39 15.07
N GLY A 584 -10.48 -20.55 14.41
CA GLY A 584 -11.68 -20.93 13.68
C GLY A 584 -11.66 -20.58 12.19
N ASN A 585 -10.50 -20.23 11.63
CA ASN A 585 -10.32 -20.14 10.17
C ASN A 585 -10.22 -21.55 9.55
N THR A 586 -10.25 -21.63 8.22
CA THR A 586 -10.03 -22.91 7.50
C THR A 586 -8.67 -22.93 6.81
N LEU A 587 -8.22 -24.11 6.39
CA LEU A 587 -7.01 -24.25 5.56
C LEU A 587 -7.09 -23.42 4.26
N ARG A 588 -8.27 -23.39 3.62
CA ARG A 588 -8.49 -22.58 2.40
C ARG A 588 -8.48 -21.09 2.72
N GLY A 589 -9.04 -20.68 3.85
CA GLY A 589 -9.00 -19.29 4.33
C GLY A 589 -7.57 -18.83 4.63
N TRP A 590 -6.78 -19.66 5.30
CA TRP A 590 -5.35 -19.40 5.54
C TRP A 590 -4.56 -19.29 4.23
N TRP A 591 -4.82 -20.17 3.25
CA TRP A 591 -4.18 -20.11 1.94
C TRP A 591 -4.54 -18.82 1.17
N ASN A 592 -5.81 -18.42 1.21
CA ASN A 592 -6.26 -17.14 0.64
C ASN A 592 -5.61 -15.95 1.34
N LEU A 593 -5.43 -15.99 2.67
CA LEU A 593 -4.69 -14.98 3.41
C LEU A 593 -3.23 -14.89 2.94
N GLN A 594 -2.51 -16.01 2.77
CA GLN A 594 -1.14 -15.98 2.26
C GLN A 594 -1.07 -15.36 0.85
N ARG A 595 -2.03 -15.68 -0.02
CA ARG A 595 -2.14 -15.07 -1.36
C ARG A 595 -2.32 -13.56 -1.27
N MET A 596 -3.26 -13.11 -0.45
CA MET A 596 -3.55 -11.68 -0.32
C MET A 596 -2.42 -10.92 0.36
N VAL A 597 -1.70 -11.52 1.30
CA VAL A 597 -0.48 -10.95 1.87
C VAL A 597 0.58 -10.73 0.78
N LEU A 598 0.80 -11.72 -0.09
CA LEU A 598 1.72 -11.60 -1.23
C LEU A 598 1.28 -10.48 -2.17
N ILE A 599 0.03 -10.51 -2.63
CA ILE A 599 -0.53 -9.52 -3.58
C ILE A 599 -0.44 -8.10 -3.00
N ARG A 600 -0.89 -7.86 -1.76
CA ARG A 600 -0.87 -6.51 -1.14
C ARG A 600 0.56 -5.99 -0.99
N ARG A 601 1.51 -6.84 -0.63
CA ARG A 601 2.93 -6.47 -0.43
C ARG A 601 3.64 -6.12 -1.73
N THR A 602 3.39 -6.85 -2.82
CA THR A 602 4.02 -6.55 -4.12
C THR A 602 3.35 -5.39 -4.86
N THR A 603 2.14 -5.00 -4.47
CA THR A 603 1.37 -3.92 -5.12
C THR A 603 1.09 -2.75 -4.19
N ALA A 604 -0.04 -2.76 -3.48
CA ALA A 604 -0.53 -1.66 -2.66
C ALA A 604 0.53 -1.08 -1.72
N TYR A 605 1.30 -1.94 -1.04
CA TYR A 605 2.34 -1.51 -0.10
C TYR A 605 3.57 -0.95 -0.81
N PHE A 606 3.89 -1.46 -2.00
CA PHE A 606 4.99 -0.96 -2.81
C PHE A 606 4.68 0.43 -3.37
N PHE A 607 3.47 0.62 -3.91
CA PHE A 607 3.02 1.95 -4.34
C PHE A 607 2.93 2.92 -3.17
N ALA A 608 2.40 2.50 -2.02
CA ALA A 608 2.40 3.31 -0.81
C ALA A 608 3.82 3.71 -0.38
N PHE A 609 4.80 2.80 -0.50
CA PHE A 609 6.21 3.10 -0.22
C PHE A 609 6.73 4.18 -1.17
N ILE A 610 6.58 4.01 -2.49
CA ILE A 610 7.02 4.97 -3.50
C ILE A 610 6.37 6.34 -3.27
N ASP A 611 5.04 6.39 -3.18
CA ASP A 611 4.28 7.63 -3.04
C ASP A 611 4.66 8.39 -1.77
N THR A 612 4.88 7.66 -0.66
CA THR A 612 5.36 8.26 0.58
C THR A 612 6.75 8.86 0.40
N ILE A 613 7.70 8.16 -0.22
CA ILE A 613 9.05 8.69 -0.47
C ILE A 613 9.00 9.92 -1.39
N ILE A 614 8.24 9.87 -2.48
CA ILE A 614 8.07 11.00 -3.41
C ILE A 614 7.46 12.21 -2.67
N THR A 615 6.46 11.98 -1.81
CA THR A 615 5.84 13.02 -0.99
C THR A 615 6.85 13.63 0.00
N GLN A 616 7.66 12.80 0.67
CA GLN A 616 8.71 13.28 1.59
C GLN A 616 9.80 14.09 0.88
N LEU A 617 10.06 13.81 -0.41
CA LEU A 617 10.96 14.60 -1.25
C LEU A 617 10.30 15.89 -1.80
N GLY A 618 9.03 16.14 -1.50
CA GLY A 618 8.29 17.33 -1.96
C GLY A 618 7.90 17.31 -3.43
N LEU A 619 7.93 16.13 -4.07
CA LEU A 619 7.72 15.96 -5.51
C LEU A 619 6.25 15.71 -5.89
N SER A 620 5.39 15.36 -4.93
CA SER A 620 3.95 15.18 -5.16
C SER A 620 3.14 15.46 -3.88
N GLN A 621 1.83 15.60 -4.04
CA GLN A 621 0.88 15.61 -2.93
C GLN A 621 0.10 14.28 -2.90
N THR A 622 -0.26 13.86 -1.69
CA THR A 622 -1.02 12.63 -1.45
C THR A 622 -2.46 12.83 -1.91
N ALA A 623 -2.92 12.04 -2.88
CA ALA A 623 -4.30 12.08 -3.34
C ALA A 623 -5.19 11.19 -2.46
N PHE A 624 -6.25 11.75 -1.87
CA PHE A 624 -7.25 10.99 -1.11
C PHE A 624 -8.48 10.72 -1.99
N ALA A 625 -8.81 9.45 -2.20
CA ALA A 625 -10.03 9.03 -2.89
C ALA A 625 -10.96 8.26 -1.94
N VAL A 626 -12.26 8.57 -2.01
CA VAL A 626 -13.31 7.81 -1.31
C VAL A 626 -13.60 6.55 -2.11
N THR A 627 -13.61 5.40 -1.44
CA THR A 627 -13.92 4.11 -2.07
C THR A 627 -15.43 3.92 -2.15
N ALA A 628 -15.94 3.56 -3.33
CA ALA A 628 -17.35 3.25 -3.53
C ALA A 628 -17.81 2.12 -2.57
N LYS A 629 -18.97 2.33 -1.93
CA LYS A 629 -19.61 1.33 -1.06
C LYS A 629 -20.72 0.54 -1.76
N VAL A 630 -21.08 0.96 -2.97
CA VAL A 630 -22.02 0.26 -3.84
C VAL A 630 -21.27 -0.83 -4.59
N VAL A 631 -21.84 -2.04 -4.57
CA VAL A 631 -21.25 -3.23 -5.21
C VAL A 631 -22.18 -3.69 -6.34
N ASP A 632 -21.59 -3.97 -7.50
CA ASP A 632 -22.26 -4.66 -8.60
C ASP A 632 -22.74 -6.05 -8.17
N ASP A 633 -24.01 -6.37 -8.44
CA ASP A 633 -24.62 -7.63 -8.02
C ASP A 633 -23.91 -8.87 -8.59
N GLU A 634 -23.37 -8.75 -9.81
CA GLU A 634 -22.60 -9.82 -10.43
C GLU A 634 -21.22 -10.01 -9.76
N ALA A 635 -20.54 -8.91 -9.39
CA ALA A 635 -19.33 -8.97 -8.57
C ALA A 635 -19.60 -9.63 -7.20
N ARG A 636 -20.72 -9.30 -6.57
CA ARG A 636 -21.16 -9.93 -5.31
C ARG A 636 -21.41 -11.44 -5.47
N LYS A 637 -22.03 -11.88 -6.57
CA LYS A 637 -22.21 -13.31 -6.89
C LYS A 637 -20.88 -14.02 -7.07
N ARG A 638 -19.91 -13.42 -7.79
CA ARG A 638 -18.54 -13.97 -7.96
C ARG A 638 -17.83 -14.11 -6.62
N TYR A 639 -17.89 -13.07 -5.79
CA TYR A 639 -17.32 -13.10 -4.45
C TYR A 639 -17.90 -14.23 -3.60
N ARG A 640 -19.22 -14.44 -3.63
CA ARG A 640 -19.88 -15.56 -2.93
C ARG A 640 -19.44 -16.94 -3.39
N LYS A 641 -19.06 -17.08 -4.68
CA LYS A 641 -18.51 -18.33 -5.24
C LYS A 641 -17.02 -18.53 -4.90
N GLY A 642 -16.39 -17.57 -4.21
CA GLY A 642 -14.96 -17.62 -3.92
C GLY A 642 -14.09 -17.41 -5.16
N LEU A 643 -14.56 -16.60 -6.11
CA LEU A 643 -13.82 -16.17 -7.29
C LEU A 643 -13.28 -14.75 -7.08
N ILE A 644 -12.03 -14.53 -7.49
CA ILE A 644 -11.45 -13.18 -7.53
C ILE A 644 -12.05 -12.43 -8.71
N ASP A 645 -12.52 -11.21 -8.45
CA ASP A 645 -12.89 -10.22 -9.44
C ASP A 645 -11.74 -9.20 -9.50
N PHE A 646 -11.02 -9.15 -10.61
CA PHE A 646 -9.83 -8.30 -10.76
C PHE A 646 -10.19 -6.82 -10.91
N GLY A 647 -11.45 -6.49 -11.22
CA GLY A 647 -11.94 -5.12 -11.36
C GLY A 647 -11.30 -4.37 -12.54
N SER A 648 -11.09 -3.08 -12.35
CA SER A 648 -10.60 -2.17 -13.39
C SER A 648 -9.10 -2.32 -13.71
N SER A 649 -8.73 -1.99 -14.96
CA SER A 649 -7.33 -2.03 -15.41
C SER A 649 -6.46 -1.11 -14.56
N SER A 650 -5.41 -1.65 -13.96
CA SER A 650 -4.47 -0.88 -13.16
C SER A 650 -3.05 -1.44 -13.26
N ILE A 651 -2.06 -0.58 -13.03
CA ILE A 651 -0.65 -0.99 -13.00
C ILE A 651 -0.36 -2.02 -11.89
N MET A 652 -1.17 -2.06 -10.83
CA MET A 652 -1.08 -3.09 -9.78
C MET A 652 -1.38 -4.48 -10.35
N LEU A 653 -2.37 -4.60 -11.24
CA LEU A 653 -2.68 -5.87 -11.91
C LEU A 653 -1.54 -6.32 -12.82
N VAL A 654 -0.89 -5.39 -13.52
CA VAL A 654 0.30 -5.68 -14.33
C VAL A 654 1.40 -6.31 -13.47
N ILE A 655 1.70 -5.73 -12.30
CA ILE A 655 2.70 -6.29 -11.38
C ILE A 655 2.31 -7.69 -10.89
N ILE A 656 1.05 -7.91 -10.51
CA ILE A 656 0.55 -9.22 -10.05
C ILE A 656 0.77 -10.27 -11.13
N ALA A 657 0.33 -9.97 -12.35
CA ALA A 657 0.46 -10.89 -13.48
C ALA A 657 1.93 -11.13 -13.86
N THR A 658 2.77 -10.09 -13.91
CA THR A 658 4.21 -10.22 -14.22
C THR A 658 4.94 -11.08 -13.19
N VAL A 659 4.71 -10.86 -11.89
CA VAL A 659 5.31 -11.68 -10.82
C VAL A 659 4.84 -13.13 -10.91
N ALA A 660 3.54 -13.34 -11.18
CA ALA A 660 2.98 -14.68 -11.35
C ALA A 660 3.61 -15.40 -12.56
N LEU A 661 3.70 -14.75 -13.72
CA LEU A 661 4.28 -15.34 -14.94
C LEU A 661 5.77 -15.60 -14.81
N LEU A 662 6.53 -14.67 -14.22
CA LEU A 662 7.97 -14.85 -13.97
C LEU A 662 8.25 -16.10 -13.15
N ASN A 663 7.51 -16.31 -12.06
CA ASN A 663 7.70 -17.47 -11.19
C ASN A 663 7.23 -18.77 -11.85
N LEU A 664 6.15 -18.75 -12.63
CA LEU A 664 5.69 -19.91 -13.39
C LEU A 664 6.70 -20.33 -14.46
N PHE A 665 7.21 -19.37 -15.23
CA PHE A 665 8.21 -19.61 -16.26
C PHE A 665 9.52 -20.14 -15.65
N SER A 666 9.98 -19.51 -14.57
CA SER A 666 11.19 -19.94 -13.86
C SER A 666 11.04 -21.34 -13.24
N LEU A 667 9.85 -21.67 -12.73
CA LEU A 667 9.53 -23.02 -12.25
C LEU A 667 9.58 -24.04 -13.38
N GLY A 668 8.96 -23.75 -14.53
CA GLY A 668 9.00 -24.63 -15.70
C GLY A 668 10.43 -24.87 -16.21
N TRP A 669 11.24 -23.81 -16.27
CA TRP A 669 12.67 -23.90 -16.58
C TRP A 669 13.42 -24.77 -15.57
N GLY A 670 13.20 -24.55 -14.28
CA GLY A 670 13.82 -25.31 -13.21
C GLY A 670 13.43 -26.79 -13.22
N ILE A 671 12.17 -27.13 -13.53
CA ILE A 671 11.71 -28.53 -13.67
C ILE A 671 12.36 -29.18 -14.89
N LYS A 672 12.39 -28.50 -16.05
CA LYS A 672 13.12 -28.98 -17.24
C LYS A 672 14.56 -29.28 -16.86
N LYS A 673 15.23 -28.35 -16.16
CA LYS A 673 16.60 -28.54 -15.72
C LYS A 673 16.74 -29.74 -14.78
N ALA A 674 15.83 -29.91 -13.82
CA ALA A 674 15.83 -31.05 -12.89
C ALA A 674 15.71 -32.40 -13.61
N LEU A 675 15.00 -32.46 -14.75
CA LEU A 675 14.86 -33.67 -15.56
C LEU A 675 16.12 -34.01 -16.38
N PHE A 676 16.90 -33.01 -16.78
CA PHE A 676 18.03 -33.17 -17.71
C PHE A 676 19.43 -32.92 -17.11
N SER A 677 19.55 -32.54 -15.83
CA SER A 677 20.83 -32.20 -15.18
C SER A 677 21.25 -33.22 -14.11
N ALA A 678 22.55 -33.26 -13.79
CA ALA A 678 23.09 -34.09 -12.72
C ALA A 678 22.48 -33.75 -11.33
N PRO A 679 22.26 -34.74 -10.45
CA PRO A 679 21.64 -34.54 -9.13
C PRO A 679 22.33 -33.48 -8.25
N GLN A 680 23.66 -33.37 -8.35
CA GLN A 680 24.48 -32.42 -7.59
C GLN A 680 24.18 -30.95 -7.95
N THR A 681 23.76 -30.68 -9.18
CA THR A 681 23.34 -29.33 -9.62
C THR A 681 21.94 -29.01 -9.10
N LEU A 682 21.07 -30.03 -9.00
CA LEU A 682 19.72 -29.88 -8.48
C LEU A 682 19.72 -29.57 -6.98
N GLU A 683 20.59 -30.21 -6.20
CA GLU A 683 20.73 -29.97 -4.74
C GLU A 683 20.99 -28.51 -4.37
N LYS A 684 21.63 -27.75 -5.27
CA LYS A 684 21.95 -26.32 -5.08
C LYS A 684 20.76 -25.39 -5.34
N LEU A 685 19.73 -25.87 -6.06
CA LEU A 685 18.62 -25.05 -6.56
C LEU A 685 17.25 -25.43 -5.97
N VAL A 686 17.18 -26.48 -5.14
CA VAL A 686 15.91 -26.97 -4.53
C VAL A 686 15.15 -25.85 -3.83
N ALA A 687 15.81 -25.01 -3.04
CA ALA A 687 15.14 -23.92 -2.33
C ALA A 687 14.47 -22.91 -3.28
N GLN A 688 15.15 -22.56 -4.37
CA GLN A 688 14.62 -21.65 -5.40
C GLN A 688 13.42 -22.29 -6.12
N LEU A 689 13.53 -23.57 -6.46
CA LEU A 689 12.42 -24.36 -7.02
C LEU A 689 11.21 -24.37 -6.09
N THR A 690 11.41 -24.61 -4.79
CA THR A 690 10.33 -24.62 -3.79
C THR A 690 9.68 -23.24 -3.66
N ILE A 691 10.46 -22.16 -3.60
CA ILE A 691 9.94 -20.79 -3.51
C ILE A 691 9.11 -20.44 -4.75
N CYS A 692 9.63 -20.67 -5.96
CA CYS A 692 8.90 -20.42 -7.20
C CYS A 692 7.64 -21.29 -7.30
N GLY A 693 7.70 -22.55 -6.85
CA GLY A 693 6.56 -23.46 -6.77
C GLY A 693 5.45 -22.92 -5.87
N ILE A 694 5.78 -22.49 -4.65
CA ILE A 694 4.80 -21.92 -3.72
C ILE A 694 4.18 -20.63 -4.29
N ILE A 695 4.99 -19.73 -4.87
CA ILE A 695 4.50 -18.48 -5.46
C ILE A 695 3.58 -18.77 -6.65
N ALA A 696 3.92 -19.74 -7.51
CA ALA A 696 3.06 -20.16 -8.61
C ALA A 696 1.72 -20.70 -8.07
N MET A 697 1.76 -21.57 -7.05
CA MET A 697 0.54 -22.13 -6.45
C MET A 697 -0.34 -21.06 -5.78
N LEU A 698 0.24 -20.05 -5.14
CA LEU A 698 -0.51 -18.93 -4.59
C LEU A 698 -1.22 -18.12 -5.69
N ASN A 699 -0.61 -18.00 -6.87
CA ASN A 699 -1.13 -17.25 -8.01
C ASN A 699 -2.04 -18.04 -8.95
N LEU A 700 -2.49 -19.25 -8.57
CA LEU A 700 -3.44 -20.03 -9.39
C LEU A 700 -4.66 -19.22 -9.88
N PRO A 701 -5.36 -18.42 -9.06
CA PRO A 701 -6.47 -17.60 -9.54
C PRO A 701 -6.07 -16.50 -10.53
N VAL A 702 -4.80 -16.06 -10.52
CA VAL A 702 -4.26 -15.11 -11.50
C VAL A 702 -4.13 -15.79 -12.85
N TYR A 703 -3.62 -17.02 -12.91
CA TYR A 703 -3.56 -17.79 -14.16
C TYR A 703 -4.95 -18.14 -14.69
N GLU A 704 -5.89 -18.50 -13.81
CA GLU A 704 -7.31 -18.65 -14.18
C GLU A 704 -7.86 -17.37 -14.81
N GLY A 705 -7.60 -16.22 -14.19
CA GLY A 705 -8.00 -14.90 -14.68
C GLY A 705 -7.33 -14.46 -15.99
N LEU A 706 -6.10 -14.90 -16.25
CA LEU A 706 -5.32 -14.56 -17.46
C LEU A 706 -5.67 -15.44 -18.66
N PHE A 707 -5.80 -16.75 -18.44
CA PHE A 707 -5.79 -17.73 -19.53
C PHE A 707 -7.12 -18.46 -19.74
N PHE A 708 -7.94 -18.59 -18.70
CA PHE A 708 -9.10 -19.51 -18.73
C PHE A 708 -10.45 -18.80 -18.56
N ARG A 709 -10.48 -17.64 -17.91
CA ARG A 709 -11.71 -16.88 -17.64
C ARG A 709 -11.93 -15.77 -18.66
N SER A 710 -13.16 -15.67 -19.16
CA SER A 710 -13.64 -14.63 -20.08
C SER A 710 -14.81 -13.80 -19.50
N ASP A 711 -15.13 -13.98 -18.22
CA ASP A 711 -16.17 -13.23 -17.54
C ASP A 711 -15.71 -11.81 -17.16
N LYS A 712 -16.64 -10.90 -16.82
CA LYS A 712 -16.31 -9.51 -16.45
C LYS A 712 -15.33 -9.36 -15.28
N GLY A 713 -15.17 -10.41 -14.47
CA GLY A 713 -14.22 -10.43 -13.35
C GLY A 713 -12.85 -11.02 -13.69
N SER A 714 -12.56 -11.34 -14.96
CA SER A 714 -11.23 -11.77 -15.42
C SER A 714 -10.25 -10.60 -15.49
N ILE A 715 -8.97 -10.86 -15.79
CA ILE A 715 -8.00 -9.77 -15.94
C ILE A 715 -8.32 -8.95 -17.21
N PRO A 716 -8.43 -7.61 -17.11
CA PRO A 716 -8.76 -6.77 -18.26
C PRO A 716 -7.82 -7.00 -19.45
N SER A 717 -8.38 -7.05 -20.66
CA SER A 717 -7.62 -7.29 -21.89
C SER A 717 -6.53 -6.26 -22.15
N SER A 718 -6.70 -5.01 -21.68
CA SER A 718 -5.68 -3.96 -21.70
C SER A 718 -4.41 -4.36 -20.95
N VAL A 719 -4.56 -4.97 -19.76
CA VAL A 719 -3.43 -5.47 -18.95
C VAL A 719 -2.74 -6.62 -19.67
N THR A 720 -3.50 -7.55 -20.23
CA THR A 720 -2.95 -8.67 -21.01
C THR A 720 -2.19 -8.17 -22.25
N PHE A 721 -2.68 -7.12 -22.91
CA PHE A 721 -2.00 -6.47 -24.02
C PHE A 721 -0.70 -5.77 -23.59
N GLU A 722 -0.72 -5.01 -22.49
CA GLU A 722 0.48 -4.36 -21.93
C GLU A 722 1.56 -5.39 -21.57
N ILE A 723 1.18 -6.49 -20.92
CA ILE A 723 2.10 -7.60 -20.62
C ILE A 723 2.65 -8.22 -21.90
N GLY A 724 1.79 -8.45 -22.90
CA GLY A 724 2.20 -8.96 -24.20
C GLY A 724 3.21 -8.04 -24.90
N MET A 725 3.00 -6.72 -24.81
CA MET A 725 3.92 -5.71 -25.36
C MET A 725 5.26 -5.68 -24.61
N GLN A 726 5.23 -5.71 -23.26
CA GLN A 726 6.45 -5.75 -22.45
C GLN A 726 7.25 -7.04 -22.62
N MET A 727 6.58 -8.18 -22.73
CA MET A 727 7.22 -9.47 -23.00
C MET A 727 7.88 -9.47 -24.38
N ARG A 728 7.21 -8.91 -25.41
CA ARG A 728 7.82 -8.73 -26.74
C ARG A 728 9.05 -7.82 -26.70
N LEU A 729 8.98 -6.67 -26.02
CA LEU A 729 10.12 -5.76 -25.84
C LEU A 729 11.28 -6.42 -25.07
N SER A 730 10.98 -7.24 -24.08
CA SER A 730 11.98 -7.92 -23.26
C SER A 730 12.65 -9.06 -24.03
N VAL A 731 11.90 -9.81 -24.84
CA VAL A 731 12.44 -10.86 -25.71
C VAL A 731 13.28 -10.27 -26.83
N THR A 732 12.89 -9.13 -27.42
CA THR A 732 13.73 -8.44 -28.41
C THR A 732 14.99 -7.87 -27.79
N ALA A 733 14.92 -7.27 -26.60
CA ALA A 733 16.10 -6.80 -25.88
C ALA A 733 17.05 -7.95 -25.47
N LEU A 734 16.50 -9.08 -25.02
CA LEU A 734 17.29 -10.27 -24.68
C LEU A 734 17.91 -10.91 -25.94
N ALA A 735 17.18 -10.94 -27.07
CA ALA A 735 17.72 -11.40 -28.34
C ALA A 735 18.86 -10.51 -28.83
N VAL A 736 18.74 -9.18 -28.70
CA VAL A 736 19.82 -8.23 -29.01
C VAL A 736 21.03 -8.48 -28.10
N ILE A 737 20.83 -8.71 -26.80
CA ILE A 737 21.93 -9.00 -25.85
C ILE A 737 22.58 -10.37 -26.11
N VAL A 738 21.80 -11.39 -26.48
CA VAL A 738 22.30 -12.73 -26.84
C VAL A 738 23.06 -12.70 -28.16
N VAL A 739 22.60 -11.93 -29.14
CA VAL A 739 23.33 -11.68 -30.39
C VAL A 739 24.64 -10.95 -30.11
N LEU A 740 24.62 -9.92 -29.24
CA LEU A 740 25.82 -9.19 -28.85
C LEU A 740 26.82 -10.01 -28.01
N SER A 741 26.38 -11.06 -27.33
CA SER A 741 27.24 -11.92 -26.49
C SER A 741 27.73 -13.20 -27.20
N SER A 742 27.33 -13.43 -28.46
CA SER A 742 27.72 -14.61 -29.24
C SER A 742 28.87 -14.36 -30.23
N PHE A 743 29.36 -13.12 -30.36
CA PHE A 743 30.54 -12.83 -31.18
C PHE A 743 31.83 -13.05 -30.38
N GLY A 744 32.58 -14.09 -30.73
CA GLY A 744 33.99 -14.22 -30.33
C GLY A 744 34.78 -13.09 -30.97
N GLY A 745 35.33 -12.20 -30.16
CA GLY A 745 36.00 -10.98 -30.63
C GLY A 745 37.22 -11.25 -31.51
N ALA A 746 37.34 -10.49 -32.60
CA ALA A 746 38.62 -10.24 -33.24
C ALA A 746 39.45 -9.35 -32.30
N PHE A 747 40.68 -9.76 -31.99
CA PHE A 747 41.58 -8.98 -31.13
C PHE A 747 42.49 -8.12 -32.00
N GLY A 748 42.19 -6.82 -32.10
CA GLY A 748 43.14 -5.82 -32.56
C GLY A 748 44.17 -5.48 -31.50
N ILE A 749 45.42 -5.29 -31.92
CA ILE A 749 46.54 -5.00 -31.03
C ILE A 749 46.89 -3.52 -31.18
N ARG A 750 46.71 -2.76 -30.09
CA ARG A 750 47.12 -1.36 -30.01
C ARG A 750 48.46 -1.21 -29.28
N PHE A 751 49.43 -0.56 -29.91
CA PHE A 751 50.78 -0.39 -29.37
C PHE A 751 51.38 0.96 -29.77
N VAL A 752 52.48 1.36 -29.10
CA VAL A 752 53.18 2.63 -29.35
C VAL A 752 54.51 2.35 -30.03
N ILE A 753 54.76 2.98 -31.18
CA ILE A 753 55.99 2.84 -31.95
C ILE A 753 56.93 4.03 -31.73
N ASP A 754 58.19 3.75 -31.37
CA ASP A 754 59.24 4.76 -31.21
C ASP A 754 60.08 4.92 -32.49
N ARG A 755 60.64 3.81 -33.01
CA ARG A 755 61.40 3.80 -34.28
C ARG A 755 61.03 2.66 -35.21
N GLU A 756 61.13 1.42 -34.75
CA GLU A 756 60.73 0.23 -35.51
C GLU A 756 60.13 -0.81 -34.55
N GLU A 757 58.97 -1.36 -34.89
CA GLU A 757 58.37 -2.50 -34.18
C GLU A 757 57.90 -3.57 -35.17
N CYS A 758 58.20 -4.84 -34.87
CA CYS A 758 57.87 -5.98 -35.74
C CYS A 758 57.00 -7.01 -35.02
N PHE A 759 55.89 -7.40 -35.65
CA PHE A 759 55.00 -8.46 -35.19
C PHE A 759 55.17 -9.70 -36.04
N SER A 760 55.08 -10.87 -35.40
CA SER A 760 55.23 -12.17 -36.07
C SER A 760 53.93 -12.95 -35.96
N HIS A 761 53.35 -13.35 -37.09
CA HIS A 761 52.15 -14.18 -37.14
C HIS A 761 52.43 -15.47 -37.91
N LYS A 762 52.12 -16.62 -37.33
CA LYS A 762 52.33 -17.93 -37.98
C LYS A 762 51.14 -18.24 -38.87
N VAL A 763 51.39 -18.47 -40.15
CA VAL A 763 50.36 -18.70 -41.17
C VAL A 763 50.56 -20.07 -41.81
N GLU A 764 49.45 -20.79 -42.03
CA GLU A 764 49.43 -22.08 -42.71
C GLU A 764 49.37 -21.92 -44.24
N TYR A 765 49.89 -22.91 -44.97
CA TYR A 765 49.92 -22.87 -46.44
C TYR A 765 48.50 -22.84 -47.01
N GLY A 766 48.23 -21.89 -47.90
CA GLY A 766 46.94 -21.73 -48.57
C GLY A 766 45.95 -20.80 -47.86
N ASN A 767 46.30 -20.24 -46.70
CA ASN A 767 45.46 -19.28 -46.01
C ASN A 767 45.57 -17.88 -46.64
N THR A 768 44.44 -17.18 -46.74
CA THR A 768 44.43 -15.75 -47.08
C THR A 768 44.65 -14.95 -45.79
N VAL A 769 45.66 -14.08 -45.81
CA VAL A 769 46.02 -13.20 -44.70
C VAL A 769 45.47 -11.82 -44.99
N HIS A 770 44.57 -11.34 -44.13
CA HIS A 770 44.05 -9.98 -44.16
C HIS A 770 44.72 -9.17 -43.04
N PHE A 771 45.20 -7.97 -43.35
CA PHE A 771 45.74 -7.07 -42.35
C PHE A 771 45.36 -5.61 -42.60
N SER A 772 45.22 -4.85 -41.52
CA SER A 772 45.07 -3.40 -41.57
C SER A 772 45.75 -2.73 -40.40
N PHE A 773 46.13 -1.47 -40.59
CA PHE A 773 46.60 -0.63 -39.51
C PHE A 773 46.06 0.79 -39.62
N VAL A 774 45.96 1.46 -38.47
CA VAL A 774 45.60 2.88 -38.36
C VAL A 774 46.49 3.57 -37.32
N VAL A 775 47.07 4.71 -37.69
CA VAL A 775 47.81 5.61 -36.79
C VAL A 775 46.80 6.50 -36.05
N ILE A 776 46.77 6.41 -34.72
CA ILE A 776 45.77 7.07 -33.86
C ILE A 776 46.26 8.41 -33.31
N LYS A 777 47.54 8.55 -32.91
CA LYS A 777 48.04 9.76 -32.24
C LYS A 777 49.55 9.92 -32.31
N SER A 778 50.04 11.16 -32.54
CA SER A 778 51.39 11.61 -32.16
C SER A 778 51.29 12.52 -30.91
N GLU A 779 52.13 12.31 -29.90
CA GLU A 779 52.17 13.20 -28.72
C GLU A 779 53.04 14.44 -29.00
N GLY A 780 52.54 15.35 -29.83
CA GLY A 780 53.09 16.70 -30.04
C GLY A 780 52.04 17.76 -29.74
N SER A 781 52.33 18.72 -28.86
CA SER A 781 51.32 19.65 -28.34
C SER A 781 50.75 20.61 -29.38
N TRP A 782 51.42 20.83 -30.53
CA TRP A 782 51.05 21.89 -31.48
C TRP A 782 51.42 21.64 -32.96
N HIS A 783 51.76 20.40 -33.37
CA HIS A 783 51.99 20.06 -34.78
C HIS A 783 51.24 18.78 -35.16
N TYR A 784 50.26 18.89 -36.07
CA TYR A 784 49.78 17.76 -36.88
C TYR A 784 50.71 17.71 -38.09
N SER A 785 51.66 16.77 -38.11
CA SER A 785 52.23 16.33 -39.38
C SER A 785 51.42 15.14 -39.87
N ASP A 786 51.07 15.10 -41.16
CA ASP A 786 50.47 13.93 -41.82
C ASP A 786 51.56 12.90 -42.16
N ASP A 787 52.60 12.80 -41.33
CA ASP A 787 53.70 11.86 -41.54
C ASP A 787 53.17 10.45 -41.28
N GLY A 788 53.22 9.57 -42.28
CA GLY A 788 52.74 8.20 -42.17
C GLY A 788 53.80 7.24 -41.62
N VAL A 789 53.35 6.02 -41.30
CA VAL A 789 54.24 4.91 -40.91
C VAL A 789 54.53 4.06 -42.13
N ASP A 790 55.77 3.56 -42.23
CA ASP A 790 56.13 2.56 -43.24
C ASP A 790 55.88 1.15 -42.67
N LEU A 791 55.23 0.27 -43.43
CA LEU A 791 55.02 -1.14 -43.09
C LEU A 791 55.68 -2.05 -44.13
N VAL A 792 56.60 -2.91 -43.68
CA VAL A 792 57.22 -3.95 -44.49
C VAL A 792 56.77 -5.32 -44.01
N VAL A 793 56.15 -6.10 -44.91
CA VAL A 793 55.74 -7.48 -44.65
C VAL A 793 56.78 -8.43 -45.25
N LYS A 794 57.34 -9.32 -44.43
CA LYS A 794 58.33 -10.32 -44.85
C LYS A 794 57.79 -11.73 -44.66
N GLY A 795 58.00 -12.58 -45.66
CA GLY A 795 57.65 -13.99 -45.61
C GLY A 795 58.64 -14.83 -44.80
N PRO A 796 58.37 -16.13 -44.67
CA PRO A 796 59.12 -17.05 -43.81
C PRO A 796 60.61 -17.16 -44.14
N ASN A 797 61.02 -16.96 -45.39
CA ASN A 797 62.42 -17.01 -45.82
C ASN A 797 63.09 -15.62 -45.91
N GLY A 798 62.40 -14.57 -45.43
CA GLY A 798 62.88 -13.20 -45.43
C GLY A 798 62.63 -12.43 -46.73
N GLU A 799 61.92 -13.03 -47.70
CA GLU A 799 61.44 -12.35 -48.90
C GLU A 799 60.43 -11.26 -48.53
N GLN A 800 60.54 -10.10 -49.19
CA GLN A 800 59.64 -8.99 -48.95
C GLN A 800 58.37 -9.16 -49.79
N ILE A 801 57.21 -9.15 -49.13
CA ILE A 801 55.89 -9.39 -49.74
C ILE A 801 55.18 -8.07 -50.02
N HIS A 802 55.18 -7.16 -49.03
CA HIS A 802 54.61 -5.82 -49.17
C HIS A 802 55.56 -4.75 -48.62
N ASP A 803 55.61 -3.60 -49.29
CA ASP A 803 56.27 -2.35 -48.87
C ASP A 803 55.23 -1.23 -48.96
N ILE A 804 54.73 -0.79 -47.81
CA ILE A 804 53.78 0.31 -47.73
C ILE A 804 54.53 1.48 -47.08
N ARG A 805 54.56 2.64 -47.73
CA ARG A 805 55.31 3.81 -47.24
C ARG A 805 54.42 5.02 -47.08
N ASP A 806 54.67 5.76 -46.01
CA ASP A 806 54.07 7.07 -45.72
C ASP A 806 52.53 7.03 -45.71
N LYS A 807 51.98 6.04 -44.99
CA LYS A 807 50.52 5.88 -44.83
C LYS A 807 50.13 5.98 -43.37
N THR A 808 49.08 6.77 -43.09
CA THR A 808 48.49 6.86 -41.75
C THR A 808 47.43 5.78 -41.50
N SER A 809 46.99 5.08 -42.55
CA SER A 809 46.12 3.92 -42.48
C SER A 809 46.15 3.18 -43.80
N ASP A 810 46.14 1.85 -43.77
CA ASP A 810 46.02 1.03 -44.98
C ASP A 810 45.38 -0.34 -44.70
N LYS A 811 44.81 -0.97 -45.73
CA LYS A 811 44.17 -2.30 -45.67
C LYS A 811 44.62 -3.14 -46.87
N HIS A 812 45.15 -4.33 -46.60
CA HIS A 812 45.64 -5.23 -47.64
C HIS A 812 45.39 -6.71 -47.31
N GLU A 813 45.41 -7.54 -48.35
CA GLU A 813 45.30 -8.99 -48.24
C GLU A 813 46.27 -9.68 -49.21
N PHE A 814 46.75 -10.87 -48.82
CA PHE A 814 47.55 -11.73 -49.69
C PHE A 814 47.37 -13.20 -49.32
N VAL A 815 47.61 -14.10 -50.27
CA VAL A 815 47.56 -15.55 -50.05
C VAL A 815 48.94 -16.09 -49.65
N ALA A 816 49.01 -16.85 -48.56
CA ALA A 816 50.25 -17.45 -48.07
C ALA A 816 50.61 -18.74 -48.82
N TYR A 817 51.49 -18.62 -49.83
CA TYR A 817 51.99 -19.77 -50.60
C TYR A 817 53.12 -20.55 -49.90
N GLN A 818 53.51 -20.16 -48.68
CA GLN A 818 54.53 -20.84 -47.89
C GLN A 818 54.08 -20.87 -46.43
N GLN A 819 54.12 -22.05 -45.81
CA GLN A 819 53.82 -22.18 -44.39
C GLN A 819 54.98 -21.64 -43.56
N GLY A 820 54.70 -20.75 -42.62
CA GLY A 820 55.74 -20.21 -41.75
C GLY A 820 55.33 -18.95 -41.01
N VAL A 821 56.32 -18.27 -40.42
CA VAL A 821 56.10 -17.05 -39.64
C VAL A 821 56.28 -15.84 -40.56
N TYR A 822 55.21 -15.08 -40.76
CA TYR A 822 55.22 -13.83 -41.48
C TYR A 822 55.50 -12.69 -40.49
N ARG A 823 56.36 -11.75 -40.88
CA ARG A 823 56.75 -10.60 -40.06
C ARG A 823 56.21 -9.30 -40.62
N PHE A 824 55.58 -8.50 -39.78
CA PHE A 824 55.00 -7.19 -40.09
C PHE A 824 55.79 -6.14 -39.33
N CYS A 825 56.67 -5.41 -40.01
CA CYS A 825 57.56 -4.43 -39.41
C CYS A 825 57.13 -3.01 -39.75
N PHE A 826 56.74 -2.27 -38.73
CA PHE A 826 56.38 -0.86 -38.81
C PHE A 826 57.61 -0.01 -38.52
N THR A 827 57.83 1.07 -39.28
CA THR A 827 58.91 2.04 -39.05
C THR A 827 58.31 3.45 -38.95
N ASN A 828 58.54 4.11 -37.82
CA ASN A 828 58.09 5.47 -37.57
C ASN A 828 59.13 6.47 -38.10
N LYS A 829 58.70 7.40 -38.96
CA LYS A 829 59.53 8.50 -39.47
C LYS A 829 59.39 9.79 -38.66
N SER A 830 58.36 9.88 -37.82
CA SER A 830 58.09 11.03 -36.98
C SER A 830 59.09 11.13 -35.82
N PRO A 831 59.53 12.33 -35.42
CA PRO A 831 60.36 12.52 -34.23
C PRO A 831 59.60 12.30 -32.91
N TYR A 832 58.30 11.98 -32.97
CA TYR A 832 57.43 11.75 -31.81
C TYR A 832 56.90 10.30 -31.82
N HIS A 833 56.59 9.77 -30.63
CA HIS A 833 55.97 8.46 -30.50
C HIS A 833 54.57 8.44 -31.11
N GLU A 834 54.29 7.41 -31.92
CA GLU A 834 52.99 7.21 -32.56
C GLU A 834 52.27 5.99 -31.99
N THR A 835 50.95 6.08 -31.79
CA THR A 835 50.14 4.92 -31.40
C THR A 835 49.48 4.30 -32.63
N LEU A 836 49.71 3.02 -32.85
CA LEU A 836 49.16 2.23 -33.95
C LEU A 836 48.12 1.23 -33.41
N ASP A 837 47.01 1.10 -34.13
CA ASP A 837 46.12 -0.06 -34.04
C ASP A 837 46.43 -0.98 -35.21
N PHE A 838 46.70 -2.26 -34.96
CA PHE A 838 47.04 -3.25 -35.97
C PHE A 838 46.20 -4.52 -35.82
N ASP A 839 45.58 -4.92 -36.92
CA ASP A 839 44.79 -6.13 -37.06
C ASP A 839 45.41 -7.05 -38.10
N VAL A 840 45.59 -8.34 -37.77
CA VAL A 840 46.04 -9.38 -38.70
C VAL A 840 45.29 -10.69 -38.45
N HIS A 841 44.72 -11.27 -39.51
CA HIS A 841 43.96 -12.51 -39.45
C HIS A 841 44.33 -13.44 -40.61
N ALA A 842 44.46 -14.75 -40.33
CA ALA A 842 44.73 -15.78 -41.33
C ALA A 842 43.66 -16.89 -41.27
N GLY A 843 42.90 -17.07 -42.34
CA GLY A 843 41.84 -18.09 -42.46
C GLY A 843 42.07 -19.08 -43.60
N HIS A 844 41.67 -20.34 -43.42
CA HIS A 844 41.77 -21.42 -44.41
C HIS A 844 40.42 -21.63 -45.12
N PHE A 845 40.39 -21.62 -46.46
CA PHE A 845 39.29 -22.23 -47.22
C PHE A 845 39.59 -23.72 -47.44
N LEU A 846 38.82 -24.61 -46.82
CA LEU A 846 38.87 -26.05 -47.07
C LEU A 846 38.21 -26.34 -48.43
N TYR A 847 39.01 -26.47 -49.50
CA TYR A 847 38.60 -27.25 -50.66
C TYR A 847 38.82 -28.73 -50.33
N HIS A 848 37.76 -29.40 -49.86
CA HIS A 848 37.74 -30.85 -49.80
C HIS A 848 37.12 -31.41 -51.07
N ASP A 849 37.99 -31.95 -51.93
CA ASP A 849 37.63 -33.07 -52.78
C ASP A 849 37.46 -34.35 -51.92
N GLU A 850 36.48 -35.14 -52.32
CA GLU A 850 36.21 -36.56 -52.01
C GLU A 850 35.28 -36.97 -50.83
N HIS A 851 34.11 -37.45 -51.29
CA HIS A 851 33.27 -38.56 -50.82
C HIS A 851 32.21 -38.36 -49.72
N ALA A 852 31.03 -37.85 -50.11
CA ALA A 852 29.75 -38.60 -50.17
C ALA A 852 28.63 -37.72 -50.79
N LYS A 853 27.63 -38.35 -51.46
CA LYS A 853 26.68 -37.76 -52.44
C LYS A 853 26.02 -36.42 -52.06
N ASP A 854 26.04 -35.50 -53.02
CA ASP A 854 26.13 -34.06 -52.76
C ASP A 854 25.26 -33.21 -53.73
N GLU A 855 23.99 -33.56 -53.93
CA GLU A 855 23.12 -32.84 -54.89
C GLU A 855 22.07 -31.91 -54.27
N HIS A 856 22.01 -31.77 -52.93
CA HIS A 856 21.02 -30.86 -52.29
C HIS A 856 21.59 -29.81 -51.33
N PHE A 857 22.84 -29.93 -50.86
CA PHE A 857 23.41 -29.02 -49.87
C PHE A 857 24.46 -28.06 -50.41
N LYS A 858 25.00 -28.33 -51.61
CA LYS A 858 26.02 -27.51 -52.28
C LYS A 858 25.63 -26.03 -52.44
N PRO A 859 24.41 -25.68 -52.91
CA PRO A 859 24.02 -24.28 -53.06
C PRO A 859 23.85 -23.57 -51.70
N LEU A 860 23.47 -24.31 -50.65
CA LEU A 860 23.20 -23.77 -49.32
C LEU A 860 24.52 -23.45 -48.59
N PHE A 861 25.50 -24.34 -48.65
CA PHE A 861 26.83 -24.09 -48.07
C PHE A 861 27.61 -23.02 -48.83
N GLU A 862 27.43 -22.94 -50.15
CA GLU A 862 28.01 -21.85 -50.96
C GLU A 862 27.37 -20.48 -50.62
N HIS A 863 26.06 -20.45 -50.31
CA HIS A 863 25.40 -19.23 -49.82
C HIS A 863 25.80 -18.88 -48.38
N ILE A 864 25.95 -19.86 -47.50
CA ILE A 864 26.40 -19.64 -46.12
C ILE A 864 27.84 -19.11 -46.12
N GLY A 865 28.74 -19.67 -46.95
CA GLY A 865 30.10 -19.16 -47.11
C GLY A 865 30.15 -17.74 -47.67
N LYS A 866 29.32 -17.42 -48.69
CA LYS A 866 29.20 -16.05 -49.20
C LYS A 866 28.59 -15.07 -48.19
N LEU A 867 27.67 -15.53 -47.34
CA LEU A 867 27.09 -14.70 -46.28
C LEU A 867 28.08 -14.45 -45.14
N GLU A 868 28.89 -15.45 -44.79
CA GLU A 868 29.94 -15.36 -43.78
C GLU A 868 31.08 -14.44 -44.26
N GLU A 869 31.46 -14.53 -45.53
CA GLU A 869 32.41 -13.62 -46.19
C GLU A 869 31.89 -12.17 -46.24
N ALA A 870 30.61 -11.98 -46.59
CA ALA A 870 29.97 -10.66 -46.56
C ALA A 870 29.88 -10.11 -45.13
N LEU A 871 29.54 -10.95 -44.15
CA LEU A 871 29.42 -10.54 -42.74
C LEU A 871 30.78 -10.19 -42.14
N TYR A 872 31.83 -10.94 -42.48
CA TYR A 872 33.20 -10.67 -42.03
C TYR A 872 33.75 -9.38 -42.67
N ASN A 873 33.51 -9.18 -43.97
CA ASN A 873 33.86 -7.93 -44.64
C ASN A 873 33.12 -6.73 -44.02
N ILE A 874 31.84 -6.88 -43.66
CA ILE A 874 31.08 -5.84 -42.96
C ILE A 874 31.63 -5.59 -41.56
N GLN A 875 31.96 -6.62 -40.77
CA GLN A 875 32.54 -6.43 -39.44
C GLN A 875 33.91 -5.76 -39.49
N PHE A 876 34.75 -6.15 -40.45
CA PHE A 876 36.04 -5.53 -40.68
C PHE A 876 35.90 -4.06 -41.09
N GLU A 877 34.99 -3.75 -42.01
CA GLU A 877 34.70 -2.36 -42.40
C GLU A 877 34.12 -1.56 -41.23
N GLN A 878 33.29 -2.16 -40.39
CA GLN A 878 32.72 -1.51 -39.22
C GLN A 878 33.79 -1.14 -38.19
N HIS A 879 34.75 -2.03 -37.95
CA HIS A 879 35.90 -1.78 -37.06
C HIS A 879 36.83 -0.69 -37.61
N TRP A 880 37.07 -0.71 -38.93
CA TRP A 880 37.86 0.33 -39.62
C TRP A 880 37.15 1.70 -39.57
N LEU A 881 35.83 1.74 -39.80
CA LEU A 881 35.01 2.94 -39.68
C LEU A 881 34.98 3.46 -38.23
N GLU A 882 34.86 2.59 -37.23
CA GLU A 882 34.91 2.99 -35.81
C GLU A 882 36.26 3.63 -35.45
N ALA A 883 37.39 3.05 -35.88
CA ALA A 883 38.71 3.64 -35.66
C ALA A 883 38.86 5.02 -36.34
N GLN A 884 38.31 5.18 -37.56
CA GLN A 884 38.27 6.46 -38.26
C GLN A 884 37.35 7.48 -37.57
N THR A 885 36.22 7.00 -37.03
CA THR A 885 35.24 7.82 -36.30
C THR A 885 35.81 8.26 -34.96
N ASP A 886 36.58 7.43 -34.25
CA ASP A 886 37.30 7.78 -33.02
C ASP A 886 38.39 8.84 -33.28
N ARG A 887 39.14 8.73 -34.38
CA ARG A 887 40.07 9.78 -34.83
C ARG A 887 39.32 11.11 -35.05
N GLN A 888 38.16 11.08 -35.70
CA GLN A 888 37.31 12.26 -35.88
C GLN A 888 36.68 12.75 -34.58
N ALA A 889 36.26 11.87 -33.68
CA ALA A 889 35.65 12.19 -32.40
C ALA A 889 36.65 12.86 -31.47
N ILE A 890 37.91 12.43 -31.43
CA ILE A 890 38.97 13.07 -30.63
C ILE A 890 39.32 14.47 -31.17
N VAL A 891 39.31 14.66 -32.49
CA VAL A 891 39.44 15.98 -33.13
C VAL A 891 38.24 16.88 -32.80
N ASN A 892 37.03 16.32 -32.80
CA ASN A 892 35.79 17.02 -32.53
C ASN A 892 35.58 17.31 -31.02
N GLU A 893 36.08 16.45 -30.13
CA GLU A 893 36.02 16.61 -28.67
C GLU A 893 36.91 17.77 -28.21
N LYS A 894 38.03 18.01 -28.89
CA LYS A 894 38.84 19.24 -28.68
C LYS A 894 38.18 20.51 -29.22
N MET A 895 37.33 20.44 -30.27
CA MET A 895 36.50 21.58 -30.70
C MET A 895 35.24 21.80 -29.83
N SER A 896 34.64 20.72 -29.33
CA SER A 896 33.41 20.67 -28.53
C SER A 896 33.54 21.43 -27.20
N ARG A 897 34.73 21.42 -26.59
CA ARG A 897 34.96 22.15 -25.34
C ARG A 897 34.70 23.66 -25.48
N GLY A 898 34.96 24.26 -26.65
CA GLY A 898 34.66 25.67 -26.93
C GLY A 898 33.16 25.95 -27.12
N ALA A 899 32.43 25.02 -27.77
CA ALA A 899 30.99 25.15 -28.00
C ALA A 899 30.18 24.96 -26.72
N ILE A 900 30.58 24.03 -25.85
CA ILE A 900 29.94 23.82 -24.54
C ILE A 900 30.14 25.04 -23.62
N HIS A 901 31.35 25.63 -23.61
CA HIS A 901 31.58 26.87 -22.83
C HIS A 901 30.75 28.04 -23.36
N LYS A 902 30.61 28.18 -24.69
CA LYS A 902 29.75 29.20 -25.31
C LYS A 902 28.27 28.97 -24.98
N ALA A 903 27.78 27.74 -25.08
CA ALA A 903 26.40 27.38 -24.74
C ALA A 903 26.09 27.58 -23.24
N LEU A 904 27.04 27.29 -22.35
CA LEU A 904 26.93 27.59 -20.91
C LEU A 904 26.88 29.10 -20.66
N PHE A 905 27.70 29.89 -21.36
CA PHE A 905 27.72 31.34 -21.25
C PHE A 905 26.42 31.98 -21.78
N GLU A 906 25.91 31.52 -22.91
CA GLU A 906 24.64 31.95 -23.50
C GLU A 906 23.44 31.57 -22.62
N SER A 907 23.44 30.37 -22.04
CA SER A 907 22.41 29.92 -21.10
C SER A 907 22.43 30.72 -19.80
N ALA A 908 23.62 31.01 -19.25
CA ALA A 908 23.75 31.86 -18.07
C ALA A 908 23.29 33.30 -18.33
N ALA A 909 23.58 33.85 -19.51
CA ALA A 909 23.11 35.17 -19.93
C ALA A 909 21.57 35.23 -20.08
N LEU A 910 20.95 34.20 -20.65
CA LEU A 910 19.49 34.08 -20.77
C LEU A 910 18.80 34.01 -19.40
N ILE A 911 19.34 33.22 -18.47
CA ILE A 911 18.80 33.12 -17.10
C ILE A 911 18.89 34.47 -16.37
N LEU A 912 20.01 35.18 -16.49
CA LEU A 912 20.17 36.52 -15.94
C LEU A 912 19.20 37.53 -16.56
N ALA A 913 19.00 37.47 -17.88
CA ALA A 913 18.05 38.34 -18.58
C ALA A 913 16.59 38.06 -18.17
N SER A 914 16.18 36.80 -18.03
CA SER A 914 14.86 36.43 -17.54
C SER A 914 14.65 36.83 -16.07
N GLY A 915 15.68 36.66 -15.22
CA GLY A 915 15.66 37.14 -13.84
C GLY A 915 15.51 38.67 -13.76
N LEU A 916 16.21 39.40 -14.62
CA LEU A 916 16.11 40.86 -14.73
C LEU A 916 14.72 41.30 -15.25
N GLN A 917 14.15 40.59 -16.23
CA GLN A 917 12.79 40.85 -16.72
C GLN A 917 11.75 40.64 -15.61
N VAL A 918 11.84 39.56 -14.84
CA VAL A 918 10.94 39.30 -13.70
C VAL A 918 11.11 40.37 -12.62
N TYR A 919 12.35 40.78 -12.33
CA TYR A 919 12.62 41.87 -11.37
C TYR A 919 12.05 43.21 -11.83
N ILE A 920 12.21 43.56 -13.11
CA ILE A 920 11.65 44.79 -13.70
C ILE A 920 10.13 44.74 -13.70
N LEU A 921 9.50 43.63 -14.12
CA LEU A 921 8.05 43.45 -14.09
C LEU A 921 7.52 43.59 -12.67
N ARG A 922 8.14 42.92 -11.70
CA ARG A 922 7.76 43.02 -10.29
C ARG A 922 7.88 44.46 -9.78
N ARG A 923 8.94 45.18 -10.14
CA ARG A 923 9.12 46.61 -9.78
C ARG A 923 8.17 47.56 -10.50
N LEU A 924 7.75 47.23 -11.72
CA LEU A 924 6.74 47.97 -12.49
C LEU A 924 5.35 47.86 -11.85
N PHE A 925 5.02 46.68 -11.31
CA PHE A 925 3.76 46.44 -10.60
C PHE A 925 3.81 46.77 -9.10
N GLU A 926 5.00 46.98 -8.51
CA GLU A 926 5.16 47.40 -7.11
C GLU A 926 5.20 48.95 -6.92
N ARG A 927 4.98 49.77 -7.97
CA ARG A 927 4.86 51.24 -7.81
C ARG A 927 3.44 51.77 -7.99
N LYS A 928 2.85 52.10 -6.83
CA LYS A 928 1.76 53.05 -6.53
C LYS A 928 0.30 52.54 -6.60
N LEU A 929 -0.11 51.82 -5.54
CA LEU A 929 -1.35 52.13 -4.83
C LEU A 929 -0.97 52.82 -3.51
N GLY A 930 -1.02 54.16 -3.53
CA GLY A 930 -0.62 55.00 -2.40
C GLY A 930 -0.85 56.49 -2.67
N ALA A 931 -2.09 56.91 -2.41
CA ALA A 931 -2.56 58.20 -1.88
C ALA A 931 -2.26 59.56 -2.58
N SER A 932 -3.39 60.22 -2.95
CA SER A 932 -3.82 61.60 -2.62
C SER A 932 -3.30 62.84 -3.37
N ARG A 933 -4.25 63.51 -4.03
CA ARG A 933 -4.58 64.96 -4.20
C ARG A 933 -5.05 65.14 -5.65
N VAL A 934 -6.31 65.42 -5.98
CA VAL A 934 -7.32 66.36 -5.47
C VAL A 934 -8.70 65.71 -5.54
#